data_AF-A0AAV8Z671-F1
#
_entry.id   AF-A0AAV8Z671-F1
#
_cell.length_a   1.000
_cell.length_b   1.000
_cell.length_c   1.000
_cell.angle_alpha   90.00
_cell.angle_beta   90.00
_cell.angle_gamma   90.00
#
_symmetry.space_group_name_H-M   'P 1'
#
loop_
_entity.id
_entity.type
_entity.pdbx_description
1 polymer ?
#
loop_
_entity_poly.entity_id
_entity_poly.type
_entity_poly.pdbx_seq_one_letter_code
_entity_poly.pdbx_strand_id
1 'polypeptide(L)'
;MSKNVLVIGGGGREHAIVWKFAQSERVRKIFAAPGSFAIQQVAKANNVDLDVKNFKAVVAFCKSENVDLVVIGPEDPLANGIVDFLTIAGVKCFGPCKDAARIESDKDWAKAFMDRHQIPTARWKSFNNAREAKEFINKATFDALVVKASGLAADLYDVVESCLDGTLANSQLKWKENLSAVGVVMASRGYPETSSKGQVITGIETVDSKPHHVVFHCGTALKDDNLVTNGGRVLIAVSMAPQLATAAVRATQACDVIRFEGEQHRRDIAHKGIASPLRSQRIDRESWGGLGGFGGLFDLKTAGYKDPLLVSGTDGVGTKLKIAQEMGVHHTIGIDLVAMCVNDILAHGAEPLFFLDYFGCGSLDVNVAQQVVTGIAEGCRQAGCSLIGGETAEMPDMYPPGEYDLAGFAVGAVERDQLMPNQLCTVEAGDSVIVLPSTGLHSNGFSLARRVMKLMGVAYSDVAPFSKEKRTFGEELLTPTKIYVRPVLPALRSGKNVPRVLPEGVAVELDARQWPIPPVFPWLAAAGGINENELLRTFNCGAGAVLIVKNGDAEDVLKTVESCGGRVAGKVTRKAGERVVVHNFSEAMDRAMRPYIPELVRKHAVVKKKVGVLISGSGTNLQALIDAAQDPTRHLGAEIVLVISNKQGVEGLKRAERAGIPTKVLIHKNYPNRAEFDRAMHEELVEAGVEIVCLAGFMHPHWRIHGEGVEAQRQALEAGVRVSGCTVHFVEEDVDAGAIIVQETVPIEVGDTVDVLVERIKTAEHRAFPRALQLLATGKIRLGADNKIIWS
;
A
#
# COMPACT_ATOMS: atom_id res chain seq x y z
N MET A 1 -21.07 -12.90 -50.55
CA MET A 1 -20.63 -11.84 -51.47
C MET A 1 -20.33 -10.60 -50.66
N SER A 2 -19.27 -9.86 -51.02
CA SER A 2 -18.90 -8.60 -50.37
C SER A 2 -19.88 -7.48 -50.73
N LYS A 3 -20.36 -6.72 -49.75
CA LYS A 3 -21.46 -5.75 -49.84
C LYS A 3 -20.98 -4.32 -50.09
N ASN A 4 -21.80 -3.53 -50.78
CA ASN A 4 -21.67 -2.07 -50.87
C ASN A 4 -22.55 -1.41 -49.80
N VAL A 5 -22.02 -0.42 -49.08
CA VAL A 5 -22.72 0.24 -47.97
C VAL A 5 -22.77 1.75 -48.19
N LEU A 6 -23.91 2.38 -47.92
CA LEU A 6 -24.05 3.83 -47.87
C LEU A 6 -24.16 4.27 -46.41
N VAL A 7 -23.32 5.19 -45.96
CA VAL A 7 -23.42 5.84 -44.65
C VAL A 7 -23.88 7.28 -44.85
N ILE A 8 -25.06 7.61 -44.35
CA ILE A 8 -25.59 8.98 -44.39
C ILE A 8 -25.06 9.72 -43.16
N GLY A 9 -24.41 10.87 -43.40
CA GLY A 9 -23.80 11.76 -42.42
C GLY A 9 -22.29 11.93 -42.62
N GLY A 10 -21.71 12.87 -41.88
CA GLY A 10 -20.30 13.28 -42.01
C GLY A 10 -19.64 13.64 -40.68
N GLY A 11 -20.30 13.36 -39.55
CA GLY A 11 -19.79 13.62 -38.22
C GLY A 11 -18.91 12.48 -37.69
N GLY A 12 -18.43 12.63 -36.45
CA GLY A 12 -17.55 11.64 -35.82
C GLY A 12 -18.17 10.26 -35.67
N ARG A 13 -19.49 10.16 -35.46
CA ARG A 13 -20.22 8.88 -35.42
C ARG A 13 -20.12 8.16 -36.76
N GLU A 14 -20.38 8.86 -37.86
CA GLU A 14 -20.31 8.28 -39.20
C GLU A 14 -18.87 7.94 -39.58
N HIS A 15 -17.90 8.76 -39.18
CA HIS A 15 -16.48 8.42 -39.35
C HIS A 15 -16.10 7.12 -38.63
N ALA A 16 -16.55 6.92 -37.39
CA ALA A 16 -16.29 5.69 -36.64
C ALA A 16 -16.95 4.46 -37.29
N ILE A 17 -18.19 4.60 -37.79
CA ILE A 17 -18.90 3.54 -38.51
C ILE A 17 -18.14 3.16 -39.79
N VAL A 18 -17.76 4.16 -40.59
CA VAL A 18 -17.01 3.92 -41.83
C VAL A 18 -15.65 3.29 -41.55
N TRP A 19 -14.91 3.79 -40.55
CA TRP A 19 -13.64 3.21 -40.10
C TRP A 19 -13.78 1.73 -39.73
N LYS A 20 -14.87 1.37 -39.04
CA LYS A 20 -15.09 -0.02 -38.64
C LYS A 20 -15.52 -0.90 -39.82
N PHE A 21 -16.40 -0.40 -40.69
CA PHE A 21 -16.84 -1.13 -41.89
C PHE A 21 -15.69 -1.40 -42.85
N ALA A 22 -14.74 -0.49 -42.97
CA ALA A 22 -13.57 -0.66 -43.83
C ALA A 22 -12.73 -1.91 -43.50
N GLN A 23 -12.66 -2.26 -42.22
CA GLN A 23 -11.91 -3.43 -41.71
C GLN A 23 -12.62 -4.76 -41.99
N SER A 24 -13.92 -4.74 -42.33
CA SER A 24 -14.68 -5.97 -42.59
C SER A 24 -14.42 -6.49 -43.99
N GLU A 25 -14.04 -7.76 -44.11
CA GLU A 25 -13.93 -8.47 -45.40
C GLU A 25 -15.28 -8.60 -46.12
N ARG A 26 -16.39 -8.51 -45.36
CA ARG A 26 -17.76 -8.55 -45.92
C ARG A 26 -18.14 -7.23 -46.60
N VAL A 27 -17.40 -6.14 -46.41
CA VAL A 27 -17.66 -4.84 -47.03
C VAL A 27 -16.65 -4.57 -48.13
N ARG A 28 -17.16 -4.38 -49.36
CA ARG A 28 -16.38 -4.07 -50.56
C ARG A 28 -16.12 -2.58 -50.70
N LYS A 29 -17.18 -1.78 -50.64
CA LYS A 29 -17.16 -0.33 -50.92
C LYS A 29 -18.10 0.39 -49.97
N ILE A 30 -17.68 1.55 -49.50
CA ILE A 30 -18.43 2.42 -48.60
C ILE A 30 -18.64 3.76 -49.29
N PHE A 31 -19.88 4.19 -49.41
CA PHE A 31 -20.26 5.52 -49.84
C PHE A 31 -20.64 6.33 -48.61
N ALA A 32 -20.25 7.60 -48.54
CA ALA A 32 -20.63 8.49 -47.45
C ALA A 32 -21.28 9.75 -47.99
N ALA A 33 -22.48 10.09 -47.51
CA ALA A 33 -23.28 11.20 -48.03
C ALA A 33 -23.68 12.18 -46.91
N PRO A 34 -23.15 13.41 -46.86
CA PRO A 34 -22.09 13.94 -47.72
C PRO A 34 -20.69 13.38 -47.38
N GLY A 35 -20.56 12.65 -46.26
CA GLY A 35 -19.27 12.22 -45.74
C GLY A 35 -18.44 13.39 -45.19
N SER A 36 -17.14 13.16 -45.02
CA SER A 36 -16.19 14.16 -44.53
C SER A 36 -14.78 13.87 -45.06
N PHE A 37 -13.87 14.85 -44.98
CA PHE A 37 -12.48 14.63 -45.39
C PHE A 37 -11.86 13.39 -44.71
N ALA A 38 -12.09 13.23 -43.40
CA ALA A 38 -11.58 12.07 -42.66
C ALA A 38 -12.19 10.75 -43.15
N ILE A 39 -13.50 10.73 -43.43
CA ILE A 39 -14.16 9.56 -44.02
C ILE A 39 -13.54 9.19 -45.37
N GLN A 40 -13.17 10.15 -46.20
CA GLN A 40 -12.52 9.91 -47.50
C GLN A 40 -11.15 9.22 -47.36
N GLN A 41 -10.44 9.41 -46.24
CA GLN A 41 -9.14 8.78 -45.98
C GLN A 41 -9.26 7.32 -45.52
N VAL A 42 -10.45 6.87 -45.13
CA VAL A 42 -10.68 5.50 -44.69
C VAL A 42 -10.66 4.55 -45.90
N ALA A 43 -9.94 3.44 -45.78
CA ALA A 43 -9.90 2.41 -46.82
C ALA A 43 -11.31 1.98 -47.26
N LYS A 44 -11.52 1.82 -48.57
CA LYS A 44 -12.81 1.46 -49.21
C LYS A 44 -13.89 2.56 -49.21
N ALA A 45 -13.66 3.71 -48.59
CA ALA A 45 -14.64 4.79 -48.48
C ALA A 45 -14.54 5.84 -49.59
N ASN A 46 -15.69 6.38 -50.01
CA ASN A 46 -15.80 7.50 -50.93
C ASN A 46 -16.96 8.41 -50.51
N ASN A 47 -16.70 9.70 -50.39
CA ASN A 47 -17.74 10.69 -50.22
C ASN A 47 -18.49 10.88 -51.54
N VAL A 48 -19.79 11.06 -51.46
CA VAL A 48 -20.66 11.27 -52.61
C VAL A 48 -21.55 12.49 -52.40
N ASP A 49 -21.73 13.26 -53.47
CA ASP A 49 -22.64 14.39 -53.49
C ASP A 49 -24.07 13.90 -53.71
N LEU A 50 -24.76 13.63 -52.61
CA LEU A 50 -26.12 13.10 -52.58
C LEU A 50 -26.96 13.93 -51.62
N ASP A 51 -28.06 14.49 -52.12
CA ASP A 51 -29.04 15.20 -51.28
C ASP A 51 -29.84 14.19 -50.43
N VAL A 52 -29.39 13.99 -49.20
CA VAL A 52 -29.99 13.07 -48.24
C VAL A 52 -31.36 13.53 -47.69
N LYS A 53 -31.78 14.76 -47.99
CA LYS A 53 -33.15 15.23 -47.71
C LYS A 53 -34.14 14.81 -48.79
N ASN A 54 -33.65 14.48 -49.98
CA ASN A 54 -34.46 13.95 -51.08
C ASN A 54 -34.41 12.41 -51.07
N PHE A 55 -35.31 11.77 -50.33
CA PHE A 55 -35.29 10.31 -50.17
C PHE A 55 -35.45 9.54 -51.50
N LYS A 56 -36.11 10.13 -52.51
CA LYS A 56 -36.17 9.54 -53.86
C LYS A 56 -34.80 9.49 -54.51
N ALA A 57 -33.99 10.55 -54.36
CA ALA A 57 -32.62 10.56 -54.85
C ALA A 57 -31.76 9.53 -54.12
N VAL A 58 -31.94 9.36 -52.80
CA VAL A 58 -31.24 8.33 -52.02
C VAL A 58 -31.59 6.92 -52.51
N VAL A 59 -32.87 6.62 -52.76
CA VAL A 59 -33.30 5.32 -53.33
C VAL A 59 -32.71 5.10 -54.72
N ALA A 60 -32.76 6.12 -55.59
CA ALA A 60 -32.21 6.04 -56.94
C ALA A 60 -30.70 5.73 -56.90
N PHE A 61 -29.96 6.41 -56.02
CA PHE A 61 -28.54 6.17 -55.80
C PHE A 61 -28.26 4.75 -55.28
N CYS A 62 -29.05 4.27 -54.32
CA CYS A 62 -28.89 2.92 -53.79
C CYS A 62 -29.08 1.85 -54.87
N LYS A 63 -30.03 2.06 -55.80
CA LYS A 63 -30.26 1.16 -56.93
C LYS A 63 -29.15 1.24 -57.97
N SER A 64 -28.64 2.44 -58.29
CA SER A 64 -27.59 2.61 -59.29
C SER A 64 -26.24 2.03 -58.84
N GLU A 65 -25.89 2.23 -57.58
CA GLU A 65 -24.61 1.78 -57.01
C GLU A 65 -24.67 0.37 -56.39
N ASN A 66 -25.81 -0.33 -56.52
CA ASN A 66 -26.07 -1.63 -55.90
C ASN A 66 -25.75 -1.64 -54.40
N VAL A 67 -26.28 -0.67 -53.66
CA VAL A 67 -26.09 -0.56 -52.21
C VAL A 67 -26.90 -1.64 -51.49
N ASP A 68 -26.21 -2.49 -50.74
CA ASP A 68 -26.80 -3.59 -49.97
C ASP A 68 -27.31 -3.18 -48.60
N LEU A 69 -26.78 -2.08 -48.04
CA LEU A 69 -27.16 -1.55 -46.73
C LEU A 69 -26.95 -0.03 -46.67
N VAL A 70 -27.95 0.70 -46.17
CA VAL A 70 -27.84 2.12 -45.83
C VAL A 70 -27.76 2.26 -44.31
N VAL A 71 -26.77 2.96 -43.77
CA VAL A 71 -26.70 3.32 -42.34
C VAL A 71 -26.97 4.80 -42.21
N ILE A 72 -27.99 5.15 -41.43
CA ILE A 72 -28.39 6.55 -41.23
C ILE A 72 -27.88 7.01 -39.87
N GLY A 73 -26.88 7.89 -39.89
CA GLY A 73 -26.39 8.51 -38.68
C GLY A 73 -27.28 9.66 -38.20
N PRO A 74 -27.41 10.76 -38.98
CA PRO A 74 -28.06 11.99 -38.54
C PRO A 74 -29.52 11.80 -38.11
N GLU A 75 -29.89 12.51 -37.05
CA GLU A 75 -31.20 12.42 -36.41
C GLU A 75 -32.30 13.04 -37.31
N ASP A 76 -31.96 14.06 -38.09
CA ASP A 76 -32.90 14.77 -38.97
C ASP A 76 -33.52 13.85 -40.05
N PRO A 77 -32.75 13.12 -40.88
CA PRO A 77 -33.30 12.11 -41.80
C PRO A 77 -34.11 11.03 -41.10
N LEU A 78 -33.67 10.55 -39.93
CA LEU A 78 -34.39 9.54 -39.14
C LEU A 78 -35.76 10.05 -38.69
N ALA A 79 -35.83 11.26 -38.13
CA ALA A 79 -37.07 11.91 -37.71
C ALA A 79 -38.01 12.22 -38.88
N ASN A 80 -37.46 12.44 -40.07
CA ASN A 80 -38.23 12.64 -41.29
C ASN A 80 -38.70 11.32 -41.95
N GLY A 81 -38.32 10.16 -41.40
CA GLY A 81 -38.79 8.84 -41.85
C GLY A 81 -38.04 8.28 -43.05
N ILE A 82 -36.75 8.59 -43.20
CA ILE A 82 -35.92 8.02 -44.27
C ILE A 82 -35.90 6.49 -44.23
N VAL A 83 -35.90 5.89 -43.03
CA VAL A 83 -35.89 4.43 -42.83
C VAL A 83 -37.18 3.81 -43.36
N ASP A 84 -38.34 4.39 -43.03
CA ASP A 84 -39.63 3.93 -43.53
C ASP A 84 -39.67 4.00 -45.06
N PHE A 85 -39.17 5.11 -45.62
CA PHE A 85 -39.15 5.34 -47.05
C PHE A 85 -38.25 4.34 -47.79
N LEU A 86 -37.03 4.11 -47.29
CA LEU A 86 -36.08 3.15 -47.86
C LEU A 86 -36.62 1.72 -47.77
N THR A 87 -37.24 1.35 -46.64
CA THR A 87 -37.82 0.03 -46.42
C THR A 87 -38.96 -0.25 -47.41
N ILE A 88 -39.88 0.71 -47.61
CA ILE A 88 -40.95 0.61 -48.62
C ILE A 88 -40.37 0.45 -50.03
N ALA A 89 -39.23 1.09 -50.31
CA ALA A 89 -38.55 1.01 -51.59
C ALA A 89 -37.72 -0.27 -51.78
N GLY A 90 -37.70 -1.18 -50.80
CA GLY A 90 -36.94 -2.44 -50.82
C GLY A 90 -35.45 -2.27 -50.57
N VAL A 91 -35.01 -1.12 -50.05
CA VAL A 91 -33.61 -0.86 -49.70
C VAL A 91 -33.40 -1.19 -48.22
N LYS A 92 -32.48 -2.11 -47.94
CA LYS A 92 -32.12 -2.45 -46.55
C LYS A 92 -31.43 -1.25 -45.89
N CYS A 93 -31.92 -0.85 -44.73
CA CYS A 93 -31.38 0.32 -44.05
C CYS A 93 -31.41 0.17 -42.52
N PHE A 94 -30.36 0.64 -41.86
CA PHE A 94 -30.20 0.67 -40.41
C PHE A 94 -30.40 2.08 -39.87
N GLY A 95 -31.38 2.18 -38.99
CA GLY A 95 -31.80 3.36 -38.26
C GLY A 95 -33.19 3.11 -37.71
N PRO A 96 -33.63 3.82 -36.66
CA PRO A 96 -35.01 3.73 -36.20
C PRO A 96 -36.00 4.21 -37.27
N CYS A 97 -37.16 3.56 -37.38
CA CYS A 97 -38.31 4.11 -38.11
C CYS A 97 -38.71 5.47 -37.53
N LYS A 98 -39.48 6.26 -38.27
CA LYS A 98 -39.92 7.59 -37.84
C LYS A 98 -40.53 7.57 -36.44
N ASP A 99 -41.39 6.60 -36.17
CA ASP A 99 -42.06 6.46 -34.87
C ASP A 99 -41.09 6.08 -33.74
N ALA A 100 -40.12 5.20 -34.00
CA ALA A 100 -39.09 4.85 -33.04
C ALA A 100 -38.07 5.98 -32.83
N ALA A 101 -37.77 6.75 -33.88
CA ALA A 101 -36.86 7.89 -33.83
C ALA A 101 -37.37 8.99 -32.89
N ARG A 102 -38.69 9.01 -32.59
CA ARG A 102 -39.31 9.94 -31.62
C ARG A 102 -38.69 9.86 -30.24
N ILE A 103 -38.17 8.71 -29.82
CA ILE A 103 -37.48 8.60 -28.52
C ILE A 103 -36.24 9.52 -28.44
N GLU A 104 -35.65 9.82 -29.60
CA GLU A 104 -34.48 10.67 -29.73
C GLU A 104 -34.81 12.08 -30.23
N SER A 105 -35.72 12.19 -31.20
CA SER A 105 -36.10 13.43 -31.87
C SER A 105 -37.16 14.24 -31.11
N ASP A 106 -37.99 13.62 -30.28
CA ASP A 106 -39.06 14.26 -29.50
C ASP A 106 -38.88 13.92 -28.01
N LYS A 107 -38.25 14.85 -27.27
CA LYS A 107 -37.88 14.61 -25.87
C LYS A 107 -39.05 14.62 -24.91
N ASP A 108 -40.11 15.33 -25.24
CA ASP A 108 -41.34 15.34 -24.47
C ASP A 108 -42.04 14.00 -24.62
N TRP A 109 -42.13 13.50 -25.85
CA TRP A 109 -42.66 12.17 -26.11
C TRP A 109 -41.82 11.06 -25.45
N ALA A 110 -40.49 11.12 -25.56
CA ALA A 110 -39.59 10.12 -24.98
C ALA A 110 -39.75 10.03 -23.46
N LYS A 111 -39.86 11.18 -22.80
CA LYS A 111 -40.04 11.24 -21.35
C LYS A 111 -41.44 10.81 -20.92
N ALA A 112 -42.49 11.21 -21.66
CA ALA A 112 -43.86 10.74 -21.43
C ALA A 112 -43.99 9.22 -21.64
N PHE A 113 -43.26 8.67 -22.60
CA PHE A 113 -43.15 7.22 -22.83
C PHE A 113 -42.51 6.52 -21.61
N MET A 114 -41.41 7.06 -21.08
CA MET A 114 -40.76 6.52 -19.89
C MET A 114 -41.68 6.56 -18.66
N ASP A 115 -42.38 7.67 -18.42
CA ASP A 115 -43.36 7.78 -17.33
C ASP A 115 -44.51 6.77 -17.47
N ARG A 116 -45.08 6.65 -18.67
CA ARG A 116 -46.19 5.72 -18.96
C ARG A 116 -45.82 4.27 -18.67
N HIS A 117 -44.57 3.89 -18.93
CA HIS A 117 -44.08 2.53 -18.76
C HIS A 117 -43.28 2.33 -17.47
N GLN A 118 -43.31 3.30 -16.55
CA GLN A 118 -42.58 3.27 -15.27
C GLN A 118 -41.07 3.00 -15.43
N ILE A 119 -40.49 3.42 -16.56
CA ILE A 119 -39.06 3.33 -16.82
C ILE A 119 -38.39 4.47 -16.03
N PRO A 120 -37.47 4.16 -15.10
CA PRO A 120 -36.81 5.18 -14.30
C PRO A 120 -36.19 6.27 -15.19
N THR A 121 -36.63 7.50 -15.00
CA THR A 121 -36.14 8.67 -15.75
C THR A 121 -36.03 9.87 -14.83
N ALA A 122 -35.08 10.77 -15.13
CA ALA A 122 -34.95 12.01 -14.35
C ALA A 122 -36.28 12.78 -14.38
N ARG A 123 -36.68 13.32 -13.21
CA ARG A 123 -37.85 14.20 -13.07
C ARG A 123 -37.78 15.27 -14.15
N TRP A 124 -38.87 15.43 -14.88
CA TRP A 124 -38.90 16.26 -16.08
C TRP A 124 -40.25 16.97 -16.18
N LYS A 125 -40.28 18.05 -16.94
CA LYS A 125 -41.50 18.73 -17.36
C LYS A 125 -41.21 19.48 -18.66
N SER A 126 -42.18 19.51 -19.57
CA SER A 126 -42.08 20.27 -20.81
C SER A 126 -42.75 21.63 -20.67
N PHE A 127 -42.20 22.63 -21.37
CA PHE A 127 -42.69 23.99 -21.36
C PHE A 127 -42.63 24.56 -22.77
N ASN A 128 -43.72 25.19 -23.21
CA ASN A 128 -43.74 25.96 -24.45
C ASN A 128 -43.34 27.43 -24.22
N ASN A 129 -42.92 27.74 -22.98
CA ASN A 129 -42.63 29.09 -22.50
C ASN A 129 -41.39 29.07 -21.60
N ALA A 130 -40.35 29.83 -21.99
CA ALA A 130 -39.09 29.92 -21.26
C ALA A 130 -39.25 30.52 -19.84
N ARG A 131 -40.25 31.39 -19.62
CA ARG A 131 -40.54 31.94 -18.29
C ARG A 131 -41.06 30.86 -17.35
N GLU A 132 -41.95 30.01 -17.84
CA GLU A 132 -42.50 28.89 -17.06
C GLU A 132 -41.45 27.81 -16.78
N ALA A 133 -40.56 27.55 -17.75
CA ALA A 133 -39.42 26.66 -17.55
C ALA A 133 -38.48 27.19 -16.44
N LYS A 134 -38.15 28.49 -16.46
CA LYS A 134 -37.34 29.15 -15.43
C LYS A 134 -38.03 29.15 -14.07
N GLU A 135 -39.32 29.43 -14.01
CA GLU A 135 -40.09 29.38 -12.77
C GLU A 135 -40.16 27.97 -12.19
N PHE A 136 -40.31 26.95 -13.03
CA PHE A 136 -40.26 25.56 -12.60
C PHE A 136 -38.88 25.16 -12.09
N ILE A 137 -37.80 25.57 -12.76
CA ILE A 137 -36.42 25.34 -12.30
C ILE A 137 -36.18 26.02 -10.95
N ASN A 138 -36.57 27.29 -10.82
CA ASN A 138 -36.35 28.08 -9.59
C ASN A 138 -37.20 27.61 -8.40
N LYS A 139 -38.33 26.94 -8.65
CA LYS A 139 -39.24 26.42 -7.62
C LYS A 139 -39.15 24.90 -7.46
N ALA A 140 -38.30 24.23 -8.24
CA ALA A 140 -38.15 22.78 -8.14
C ALA A 140 -37.60 22.44 -6.76
N THR A 141 -38.21 21.46 -6.08
CA THR A 141 -37.72 20.93 -4.81
C THR A 141 -36.55 19.96 -5.00
N PHE A 142 -35.91 20.01 -6.17
CA PHE A 142 -34.83 19.14 -6.63
C PHE A 142 -33.93 19.94 -7.59
N ASP A 143 -32.63 19.70 -7.53
CA ASP A 143 -31.67 20.41 -8.40
C ASP A 143 -31.85 19.97 -9.87
N ALA A 144 -32.28 20.89 -10.73
CA ALA A 144 -32.45 20.64 -12.16
C ALA A 144 -31.09 20.70 -12.88
N LEU A 145 -30.46 19.54 -13.09
CA LEU A 145 -29.02 19.50 -13.39
C LEU A 145 -28.61 19.31 -14.85
N VAL A 146 -29.34 18.60 -15.72
CA VAL A 146 -28.85 18.29 -17.09
C VAL A 146 -29.99 18.02 -18.09
N VAL A 147 -29.75 18.38 -19.36
CA VAL A 147 -30.54 18.00 -20.55
C VAL A 147 -29.74 17.01 -21.44
N LYS A 148 -30.30 15.80 -21.67
CA LYS A 148 -30.01 14.75 -22.72
C LYS A 148 -28.89 13.66 -22.50
N ALA A 149 -28.97 12.52 -23.25
CA ALA A 149 -28.56 11.13 -22.89
C ALA A 149 -27.63 10.33 -23.90
N SER A 150 -27.19 9.08 -23.54
CA SER A 150 -26.00 8.27 -23.96
C SER A 150 -26.25 6.78 -24.40
N GLY A 151 -25.25 6.09 -25.01
CA GLY A 151 -25.31 4.82 -25.80
C GLY A 151 -24.56 3.54 -25.32
N LEU A 152 -24.28 2.59 -26.25
CA LEU A 152 -24.15 1.11 -26.05
C LEU A 152 -22.90 0.44 -26.73
N ALA A 153 -22.43 -0.75 -26.26
CA ALA A 153 -21.32 -1.52 -26.86
C ALA A 153 -21.58 -3.04 -27.07
N ALA A 154 -21.70 -3.44 -28.33
CA ALA A 154 -21.59 -4.79 -28.87
C ALA A 154 -21.05 -4.67 -30.31
N ASP A 155 -20.79 -5.77 -31.06
CA ASP A 155 -20.42 -5.64 -32.48
C ASP A 155 -21.55 -4.93 -33.20
N LEU A 156 -21.31 -3.67 -33.55
CA LEU A 156 -22.35 -2.80 -34.05
C LEU A 156 -22.95 -3.38 -35.33
N TYR A 157 -22.16 -4.03 -36.20
CA TYR A 157 -22.67 -4.60 -37.44
C TYR A 157 -23.57 -5.82 -37.20
N ASP A 158 -23.21 -6.73 -36.30
CA ASP A 158 -24.04 -7.90 -35.99
C ASP A 158 -25.30 -7.49 -35.20
N VAL A 159 -25.18 -6.49 -34.32
CA VAL A 159 -26.34 -5.87 -33.65
C VAL A 159 -27.25 -5.19 -34.66
N VAL A 160 -26.69 -4.47 -35.62
CA VAL A 160 -27.42 -3.88 -36.75
C VAL A 160 -28.14 -4.96 -37.55
N GLU A 161 -27.44 -6.02 -38.00
CA GLU A 161 -28.00 -7.13 -38.78
C GLU A 161 -29.11 -7.85 -37.99
N SER A 162 -28.91 -8.09 -36.69
CA SER A 162 -29.90 -8.72 -35.81
C SER A 162 -31.12 -7.83 -35.52
N CYS A 163 -30.95 -6.51 -35.49
CA CYS A 163 -32.06 -5.56 -35.42
C CYS A 163 -32.90 -5.59 -36.71
N LEU A 164 -32.24 -5.65 -37.88
CA LEU A 164 -32.91 -5.72 -39.19
C LEU A 164 -33.69 -7.01 -39.39
N ASP A 165 -33.15 -8.13 -38.89
CA ASP A 165 -33.76 -9.45 -39.03
C ASP A 165 -34.75 -9.77 -37.89
N GLY A 166 -34.97 -8.85 -36.94
CA GLY A 166 -35.86 -9.04 -35.79
C GLY A 166 -35.36 -10.09 -34.78
N THR A 167 -34.09 -10.43 -34.81
CA THR A 167 -33.45 -11.49 -34.02
C THR A 167 -32.56 -10.96 -32.89
N LEU A 168 -32.60 -9.64 -32.59
CA LEU A 168 -31.78 -9.01 -31.55
C LEU A 168 -31.83 -9.74 -30.19
N ALA A 169 -32.99 -10.31 -29.82
CA ALA A 169 -33.16 -11.09 -28.59
C ALA A 169 -32.25 -12.34 -28.52
N ASN A 170 -31.79 -12.84 -29.66
CA ASN A 170 -30.91 -13.99 -29.80
C ASN A 170 -29.42 -13.59 -29.86
N SER A 171 -29.11 -12.30 -29.89
CA SER A 171 -27.75 -11.76 -30.03
C SER A 171 -27.20 -11.34 -28.66
N GLN A 172 -26.11 -11.98 -28.22
CA GLN A 172 -25.45 -11.63 -26.97
C GLN A 172 -24.70 -10.29 -27.10
N LEU A 173 -25.24 -9.24 -26.48
CA LEU A 173 -24.53 -7.96 -26.33
C LEU A 173 -23.35 -8.13 -25.35
N LYS A 174 -22.12 -7.99 -25.86
CA LYS A 174 -20.88 -8.13 -25.07
C LYS A 174 -20.09 -6.83 -25.07
N TRP A 175 -19.76 -6.35 -23.87
CA TRP A 175 -18.84 -5.24 -23.66
C TRP A 175 -17.41 -5.78 -23.62
N LYS A 176 -16.42 -5.00 -24.09
CA LYS A 176 -15.01 -5.41 -23.95
C LYS A 176 -14.59 -5.30 -22.48
N GLU A 177 -14.28 -6.44 -21.86
CA GLU A 177 -13.73 -6.50 -20.51
C GLU A 177 -12.26 -6.05 -20.51
N ASN A 178 -11.79 -5.44 -19.41
CA ASN A 178 -10.42 -4.97 -19.24
C ASN A 178 -9.91 -3.98 -20.31
N LEU A 179 -10.80 -3.19 -20.90
CA LEU A 179 -10.44 -2.11 -21.83
C LEU A 179 -11.30 -0.88 -21.56
N SER A 180 -10.66 0.20 -21.14
CA SER A 180 -11.27 1.52 -20.99
C SER A 180 -10.88 2.40 -22.18
N ALA A 181 -11.83 3.21 -22.66
CA ALA A 181 -11.60 4.21 -23.70
C ALA A 181 -11.98 5.60 -23.18
N VAL A 182 -11.08 6.58 -23.32
CA VAL A 182 -11.36 7.97 -22.96
C VAL A 182 -11.14 8.84 -24.17
N GLY A 183 -12.13 9.67 -24.50
CA GLY A 183 -12.05 10.68 -25.54
C GLY A 183 -12.06 12.08 -24.97
N VAL A 184 -11.06 12.89 -25.32
CA VAL A 184 -11.02 14.31 -24.98
C VAL A 184 -11.41 15.12 -26.21
N VAL A 185 -12.50 15.88 -26.10
CA VAL A 185 -12.98 16.75 -27.18
C VAL A 185 -12.13 18.01 -27.23
N MET A 186 -11.58 18.31 -28.40
CA MET A 186 -10.90 19.57 -28.71
C MET A 186 -11.88 20.48 -29.45
N ALA A 187 -12.15 21.66 -28.90
CA ALA A 187 -13.10 22.63 -29.39
C ALA A 187 -12.40 23.89 -29.91
N SER A 188 -13.05 24.58 -30.85
CA SER A 188 -12.60 25.87 -31.37
C SER A 188 -12.86 27.00 -30.37
N ARG A 189 -12.05 28.06 -30.43
CA ARG A 189 -12.24 29.27 -29.63
C ARG A 189 -13.69 29.76 -29.67
N GLY A 190 -14.23 30.03 -28.48
CA GLY A 190 -15.56 30.61 -28.31
C GLY A 190 -16.69 29.59 -28.16
N TYR A 191 -16.42 28.29 -28.30
CA TYR A 191 -17.41 27.23 -28.04
C TYR A 191 -17.79 27.22 -26.54
N PRO A 192 -19.07 27.04 -26.16
CA PRO A 192 -20.22 26.67 -27.00
C PRO A 192 -20.97 27.82 -27.66
N GLU A 193 -20.68 29.07 -27.33
CA GLU A 193 -21.47 30.23 -27.76
C GLU A 193 -21.18 30.65 -29.21
N THR A 194 -19.93 30.53 -29.63
CA THR A 194 -19.43 30.83 -30.98
C THR A 194 -18.42 29.78 -31.43
N SER A 195 -17.89 29.84 -32.66
CA SER A 195 -16.87 28.88 -33.11
C SER A 195 -15.97 29.47 -34.18
N SER A 196 -14.67 29.59 -33.88
CA SER A 196 -13.67 30.03 -34.86
C SER A 196 -13.43 28.96 -35.93
N LYS A 197 -13.54 29.35 -37.21
CA LYS A 197 -13.30 28.49 -38.37
C LYS A 197 -11.99 28.88 -39.08
N GLY A 198 -11.45 27.96 -39.87
CA GLY A 198 -10.29 28.19 -40.74
C GLY A 198 -8.93 28.08 -40.06
N GLN A 199 -8.86 27.66 -38.79
CA GLN A 199 -7.58 27.53 -38.08
C GLN A 199 -6.88 26.23 -38.47
N VAL A 200 -5.62 26.30 -38.87
CA VAL A 200 -4.83 25.13 -39.31
C VAL A 200 -4.61 24.17 -38.14
N ILE A 201 -4.83 22.88 -38.41
CA ILE A 201 -4.72 21.78 -37.46
C ILE A 201 -3.47 20.97 -37.80
N THR A 202 -2.61 20.72 -36.79
CA THR A 202 -1.36 19.97 -36.93
C THR A 202 -1.22 18.91 -35.84
N GLY A 203 -0.31 17.94 -36.02
CA GLY A 203 0.05 16.94 -34.99
C GLY A 203 -0.84 15.70 -34.91
N ILE A 204 -1.87 15.58 -35.77
CA ILE A 204 -2.77 14.41 -35.80
C ILE A 204 -2.01 13.13 -36.15
N GLU A 205 -1.19 13.17 -37.20
CA GLU A 205 -0.40 12.04 -37.70
C GLU A 205 0.44 11.38 -36.59
N THR A 206 1.00 12.21 -35.68
CA THR A 206 1.85 11.79 -34.56
C THR A 206 1.06 11.08 -33.46
N VAL A 207 -0.23 11.40 -33.31
CA VAL A 207 -1.11 10.73 -32.36
C VAL A 207 -1.64 9.43 -32.97
N ASP A 208 -2.10 9.48 -34.22
CA ASP A 208 -2.67 8.31 -34.90
C ASP A 208 -1.62 7.23 -35.20
N SER A 209 -0.33 7.59 -35.31
CA SER A 209 0.74 6.60 -35.43
C SER A 209 0.98 5.79 -34.14
N LYS A 210 0.43 6.21 -32.99
CA LYS A 210 0.64 5.52 -31.71
C LYS A 210 -0.38 4.36 -31.55
N PRO A 211 0.05 3.19 -31.06
CA PRO A 211 -0.88 2.10 -30.78
C PRO A 211 -1.92 2.53 -29.74
N HIS A 212 -3.16 2.08 -29.91
CA HIS A 212 -4.30 2.34 -29.02
C HIS A 212 -4.75 3.81 -28.94
N HIS A 213 -4.36 4.65 -29.89
CA HIS A 213 -4.85 6.02 -30.05
C HIS A 213 -5.66 6.15 -31.34
N VAL A 214 -6.70 6.98 -31.32
CA VAL A 214 -7.51 7.33 -32.49
C VAL A 214 -7.97 8.77 -32.37
N VAL A 215 -7.80 9.58 -33.41
CA VAL A 215 -8.35 10.93 -33.50
C VAL A 215 -9.61 10.94 -34.36
N PHE A 216 -10.75 11.30 -33.76
CA PHE A 216 -12.01 11.46 -34.50
C PHE A 216 -12.23 12.92 -34.92
N HIS A 217 -12.45 13.14 -36.21
CA HIS A 217 -12.75 14.44 -36.78
C HIS A 217 -14.24 14.77 -36.66
N CYS A 218 -14.55 15.96 -36.15
CA CYS A 218 -15.93 16.44 -35.97
C CYS A 218 -16.19 17.66 -36.85
N GLY A 219 -15.67 18.82 -36.46
CA GLY A 219 -15.81 20.09 -37.16
C GLY A 219 -14.50 20.45 -37.83
N THR A 220 -14.10 19.69 -38.87
CA THR A 220 -12.89 19.97 -39.66
C THR A 220 -13.24 20.10 -41.15
N ALA A 221 -12.42 20.82 -41.91
CA ALA A 221 -12.51 20.93 -43.36
C ALA A 221 -11.10 20.97 -43.96
N LEU A 222 -10.97 20.77 -45.26
CA LEU A 222 -9.73 21.03 -45.98
C LEU A 222 -9.82 22.40 -46.65
N LYS A 223 -8.79 23.23 -46.49
CA LYS A 223 -8.66 24.52 -47.18
C LYS A 223 -7.20 24.74 -47.55
N ASP A 224 -6.93 24.98 -48.83
CA ASP A 224 -5.58 25.22 -49.36
C ASP A 224 -4.59 24.11 -48.92
N ASP A 225 -4.98 22.85 -49.11
CA ASP A 225 -4.28 21.62 -48.68
C ASP A 225 -4.01 21.47 -47.17
N ASN A 226 -4.53 22.39 -46.35
CA ASN A 226 -4.42 22.33 -44.91
C ASN A 226 -5.72 21.85 -44.27
N LEU A 227 -5.60 20.98 -43.28
CA LEU A 227 -6.73 20.63 -42.42
C LEU A 227 -7.03 21.82 -41.49
N VAL A 228 -8.27 22.28 -41.47
CA VAL A 228 -8.69 23.45 -40.71
C VAL A 228 -9.94 23.20 -39.87
N THR A 229 -10.14 24.03 -38.83
CA THR A 229 -11.38 24.02 -38.03
C THR A 229 -12.60 24.47 -38.85
N ASN A 230 -13.75 23.83 -38.66
CA ASN A 230 -15.01 24.14 -39.37
C ASN A 230 -16.26 23.98 -38.48
N GLY A 231 -16.09 23.90 -37.16
CA GLY A 231 -17.20 23.78 -36.21
C GLY A 231 -16.74 23.93 -34.77
N GLY A 232 -17.69 23.94 -33.84
CA GLY A 232 -17.41 24.15 -32.42
C GLY A 232 -16.63 23.02 -31.76
N ARG A 233 -17.06 21.77 -31.95
CA ARG A 233 -16.28 20.59 -31.59
C ARG A 233 -15.46 20.19 -32.80
N VAL A 234 -14.14 20.27 -32.71
CA VAL A 234 -13.24 20.11 -33.85
C VAL A 234 -12.76 18.67 -33.95
N LEU A 235 -12.17 18.13 -32.88
CA LEU A 235 -11.61 16.77 -32.82
C LEU A 235 -11.99 16.06 -31.52
N ILE A 236 -11.82 14.74 -31.47
CA ILE A 236 -11.82 13.94 -30.25
C ILE A 236 -10.57 13.07 -30.26
N ALA A 237 -9.62 13.33 -29.37
CA ALA A 237 -8.46 12.47 -29.19
C ALA A 237 -8.84 11.34 -28.22
N VAL A 238 -8.83 10.10 -28.71
CA VAL A 238 -9.21 8.91 -27.94
C VAL A 238 -7.98 8.06 -27.65
N SER A 239 -7.82 7.67 -26.39
CA SER A 239 -6.87 6.63 -26.00
C SER A 239 -7.61 5.46 -25.36
N MET A 240 -7.11 4.26 -25.63
CA MET A 240 -7.55 3.02 -25.01
C MET A 240 -6.46 2.44 -24.10
N ALA A 241 -6.84 1.97 -22.92
CA ALA A 241 -5.94 1.30 -21.98
C ALA A 241 -6.73 0.37 -21.05
N PRO A 242 -6.09 -0.61 -20.36
CA PRO A 242 -6.83 -1.51 -19.48
C PRO A 242 -7.55 -0.81 -18.33
N GLN A 243 -6.97 0.26 -17.78
CA GLN A 243 -7.55 1.09 -16.72
C GLN A 243 -8.02 2.45 -17.25
N LEU A 244 -9.16 2.93 -16.73
CA LEU A 244 -9.75 4.22 -17.10
C LEU A 244 -8.83 5.41 -16.82
N ALA A 245 -8.09 5.37 -15.71
CA ALA A 245 -7.11 6.40 -15.37
C ALA A 245 -5.98 6.49 -16.41
N THR A 246 -5.43 5.34 -16.79
CA THR A 246 -4.40 5.25 -17.84
C THR A 246 -4.91 5.76 -19.18
N ALA A 247 -6.13 5.39 -19.56
CA ALA A 247 -6.75 5.86 -20.81
C ALA A 247 -6.97 7.39 -20.78
N ALA A 248 -7.36 7.96 -19.64
CA ALA A 248 -7.59 9.39 -19.47
C ALA A 248 -6.32 10.23 -19.58
N VAL A 249 -5.24 9.80 -18.90
CA VAL A 249 -3.94 10.49 -18.96
C VAL A 249 -3.41 10.47 -20.39
N ARG A 250 -3.45 9.31 -21.06
CA ARG A 250 -2.99 9.18 -22.45
C ARG A 250 -3.82 10.01 -23.43
N ALA A 251 -5.14 10.03 -23.29
CA ALA A 251 -6.01 10.87 -24.12
C ALA A 251 -5.74 12.37 -23.92
N THR A 252 -5.42 12.79 -22.69
CA THR A 252 -5.03 14.17 -22.39
C THR A 252 -3.67 14.52 -23.00
N GLN A 253 -2.69 13.64 -22.88
CA GLN A 253 -1.37 13.79 -23.52
C GLN A 253 -1.47 13.84 -25.05
N ALA A 254 -2.40 13.09 -25.65
CA ALA A 254 -2.65 13.14 -27.08
C ALA A 254 -3.13 14.53 -27.53
N CYS A 255 -3.96 15.21 -26.73
CA CYS A 255 -4.35 16.59 -26.99
C CYS A 255 -3.20 17.60 -26.89
N ASP A 256 -2.13 17.29 -26.16
CA ASP A 256 -0.96 18.18 -26.07
C ASP A 256 -0.06 18.10 -27.32
N VAL A 257 -0.28 17.09 -28.18
CA VAL A 257 0.45 16.93 -29.44
C VAL A 257 -0.27 17.60 -30.60
N ILE A 258 -1.60 17.56 -30.61
CA ILE A 258 -2.43 18.17 -31.65
C ILE A 258 -2.55 19.67 -31.36
N ARG A 259 -2.37 20.52 -32.38
CA ARG A 259 -2.42 21.99 -32.23
C ARG A 259 -3.27 22.67 -33.28
N PHE A 260 -4.14 23.59 -32.85
CA PHE A 260 -4.74 24.64 -33.67
C PHE A 260 -5.01 25.92 -32.86
N GLU A 261 -5.06 27.07 -33.53
CA GLU A 261 -5.19 28.37 -32.84
C GLU A 261 -6.48 28.45 -32.02
N GLY A 262 -6.35 28.78 -30.73
CA GLY A 262 -7.48 28.99 -29.83
C GLY A 262 -8.20 27.69 -29.42
N GLU A 263 -7.53 26.55 -29.51
CA GLU A 263 -8.04 25.27 -29.04
C GLU A 263 -8.41 25.29 -27.55
N GLN A 264 -9.52 24.62 -27.24
CA GLN A 264 -10.02 24.44 -25.88
C GLN A 264 -10.34 22.97 -25.67
N HIS A 265 -9.85 22.37 -24.60
CA HIS A 265 -10.17 20.97 -24.27
C HIS A 265 -10.48 20.82 -22.79
N ARG A 266 -11.54 20.07 -22.48
CA ARG A 266 -11.92 19.74 -21.10
C ARG A 266 -11.16 18.51 -20.62
N ARG A 267 -10.13 18.72 -19.80
CA ARG A 267 -9.28 17.67 -19.21
C ARG A 267 -9.93 16.98 -18.00
N ASP A 268 -10.96 17.59 -17.42
CA ASP A 268 -11.66 17.19 -16.19
C ASP A 268 -12.67 16.04 -16.38
N ILE A 269 -13.17 15.79 -17.60
CA ILE A 269 -14.33 14.91 -17.82
C ILE A 269 -14.05 13.47 -17.37
N ALA A 270 -12.87 12.94 -17.68
CA ALA A 270 -12.50 11.58 -17.30
C ALA A 270 -12.16 11.46 -15.81
N HIS A 271 -11.76 12.55 -15.14
CA HIS A 271 -11.43 12.54 -13.72
C HIS A 271 -12.65 12.17 -12.86
N LYS A 272 -13.85 12.61 -13.28
CA LYS A 272 -15.11 12.17 -12.66
C LYS A 272 -15.35 10.67 -12.86
N GLY A 273 -14.99 10.12 -14.02
CA GLY A 273 -15.07 8.70 -14.32
C GLY A 273 -14.07 7.85 -13.52
N ILE A 274 -12.86 8.37 -13.26
CA ILE A 274 -11.80 7.73 -12.44
C ILE A 274 -12.21 7.67 -10.97
N ALA A 275 -12.91 8.70 -10.47
CA ALA A 275 -13.56 8.68 -9.17
C ALA A 275 -14.82 7.79 -9.13
N SER A 276 -15.37 7.40 -10.28
CA SER A 276 -16.70 6.78 -10.43
C SER A 276 -16.79 5.26 -10.65
N PRO A 277 -15.75 4.39 -10.71
CA PRO A 277 -16.01 2.95 -10.62
C PRO A 277 -16.54 2.56 -9.23
N LEU A 278 -16.49 3.48 -8.27
CA LEU A 278 -16.99 3.34 -6.91
C LEU A 278 -18.48 3.63 -6.75
N ARG A 279 -19.18 4.13 -7.79
CA ARG A 279 -20.60 4.52 -7.71
C ARG A 279 -21.61 3.41 -8.01
N SER A 280 -21.23 2.24 -8.54
CA SER A 280 -22.20 1.23 -8.97
C SER A 280 -22.54 0.12 -7.97
N GLN A 281 -22.08 0.19 -6.72
CA GLN A 281 -22.59 -0.68 -5.66
C GLN A 281 -22.79 0.09 -4.33
N ARG A 282 -24.03 0.57 -4.17
CA ARG A 282 -24.71 1.06 -2.95
C ARG A 282 -24.31 2.44 -2.38
N ILE A 283 -25.21 3.38 -2.70
CA ILE A 283 -25.66 4.58 -1.97
C ILE A 283 -24.85 5.86 -2.21
N ASP A 284 -25.45 6.72 -3.03
CA ASP A 284 -25.17 8.15 -3.22
C ASP A 284 -25.02 8.89 -1.88
N ARG A 285 -23.82 9.39 -1.59
CA ARG A 285 -23.58 10.50 -0.65
C ARG A 285 -22.50 11.39 -1.26
N GLU A 286 -22.93 12.45 -1.94
CA GLU A 286 -22.06 13.31 -2.74
C GLU A 286 -21.24 14.26 -1.86
N SER A 287 -19.90 14.16 -1.94
CA SER A 287 -19.00 15.24 -1.53
C SER A 287 -18.93 16.31 -2.64
N TRP A 288 -19.04 17.57 -2.26
CA TRP A 288 -18.91 18.71 -3.16
C TRP A 288 -17.46 19.22 -3.08
N GLY A 289 -16.68 19.02 -4.14
CA GLY A 289 -15.32 19.59 -4.22
C GLY A 289 -14.45 18.80 -5.17
N GLY A 290 -14.00 19.44 -6.25
CA GLY A 290 -12.95 18.87 -7.09
C GLY A 290 -11.60 18.93 -6.37
N LEU A 291 -10.74 17.94 -6.63
CA LEU A 291 -9.31 18.01 -6.30
C LEU A 291 -8.75 19.32 -6.91
N GLY A 292 -8.29 20.23 -6.05
CA GLY A 292 -7.75 21.55 -6.42
C GLY A 292 -8.47 22.78 -5.82
N GLY A 293 -9.57 22.61 -5.08
CA GLY A 293 -10.11 23.66 -4.21
C GLY A 293 -9.43 23.64 -2.83
N PHE A 294 -9.31 24.80 -2.16
CA PHE A 294 -8.71 24.95 -0.83
C PHE A 294 -9.32 24.07 0.30
N GLY A 295 -10.42 23.36 0.03
CA GLY A 295 -10.99 22.35 0.92
C GLY A 295 -12.06 21.52 0.23
N GLY A 296 -12.18 20.23 0.59
CA GLY A 296 -13.29 19.38 0.19
C GLY A 296 -14.50 19.55 1.14
N LEU A 297 -15.72 19.51 0.61
CA LEU A 297 -16.96 19.65 1.39
C LEU A 297 -17.72 18.33 1.43
N PHE A 298 -18.35 18.03 2.56
CA PHE A 298 -19.19 16.86 2.74
C PHE A 298 -20.55 17.27 3.33
N ASP A 299 -21.64 16.92 2.66
CA ASP A 299 -23.00 17.26 3.11
C ASP A 299 -23.60 16.13 3.97
N LEU A 300 -23.63 16.36 5.28
CA LEU A 300 -24.21 15.42 6.26
C LEU A 300 -25.73 15.25 6.11
N LYS A 301 -26.43 16.31 5.68
CA LYS A 301 -27.89 16.28 5.55
C LYS A 301 -28.29 15.45 4.33
N THR A 302 -27.59 15.62 3.21
CA THR A 302 -27.79 14.78 2.02
C THR A 302 -27.35 13.34 2.27
N ALA A 303 -26.34 13.13 3.11
CA ALA A 303 -26.00 11.82 3.62
C ALA A 303 -27.14 11.19 4.47
N GLY A 304 -28.16 11.94 4.88
CA GLY A 304 -29.31 11.42 5.61
C GLY A 304 -29.10 11.35 7.12
N TYR A 305 -28.09 12.05 7.65
CA TYR A 305 -27.97 12.27 9.08
C TYR A 305 -28.95 13.34 9.55
N LYS A 306 -29.51 13.15 10.76
CA LYS A 306 -30.48 14.07 11.36
C LYS A 306 -29.87 14.95 12.44
N ASP A 307 -29.17 14.34 13.41
CA ASP A 307 -28.42 15.01 14.47
C ASP A 307 -27.02 14.38 14.57
N PRO A 308 -26.18 14.57 13.53
CA PRO A 308 -24.87 13.93 13.48
C PRO A 308 -23.89 14.55 14.49
N LEU A 309 -23.10 13.68 15.09
CA LEU A 309 -21.80 14.00 15.66
C LEU A 309 -20.70 13.58 14.68
N LEU A 310 -19.74 14.47 14.48
CA LEU A 310 -18.54 14.16 13.71
C LEU A 310 -17.49 13.53 14.61
N VAL A 311 -16.89 12.45 14.14
CA VAL A 311 -15.78 11.76 14.80
C VAL A 311 -14.59 11.79 13.86
N SER A 312 -13.53 12.48 14.24
CA SER A 312 -12.28 12.53 13.49
C SER A 312 -11.23 11.64 14.13
N GLY A 313 -10.41 10.99 13.32
CA GLY A 313 -9.23 10.25 13.74
C GLY A 313 -8.05 10.60 12.84
N THR A 314 -6.88 10.74 13.44
CA THR A 314 -5.62 10.90 12.71
C THR A 314 -4.61 9.89 13.18
N ASP A 315 -3.90 9.29 12.24
CA ASP A 315 -2.85 8.31 12.54
C ASP A 315 -1.82 8.28 11.41
N GLY A 316 -0.67 7.69 11.71
CA GLY A 316 0.37 7.36 10.74
C GLY A 316 0.49 5.85 10.54
N VAL A 317 1.27 5.46 9.54
CA VAL A 317 1.61 4.04 9.34
C VAL A 317 2.65 3.58 10.36
N GLY A 318 3.57 4.46 10.74
CA GLY A 318 4.67 4.17 11.66
C GLY A 318 5.80 3.35 11.01
N THR A 319 6.56 2.62 11.84
CA THR A 319 7.84 2.00 11.41
C THR A 319 7.72 0.86 10.39
N LYS A 320 6.50 0.47 9.99
CA LYS A 320 6.25 -0.39 8.83
C LYS A 320 6.74 0.26 7.52
N LEU A 321 6.74 1.60 7.44
CA LEU A 321 7.28 2.37 6.32
C LEU A 321 8.73 2.02 5.99
N LYS A 322 9.57 1.73 7.00
CA LYS A 322 10.97 1.35 6.77
C LYS A 322 11.10 0.06 5.96
N ILE A 323 10.21 -0.91 6.18
CA ILE A 323 10.21 -2.16 5.40
C ILE A 323 9.67 -1.91 3.99
N ALA A 324 8.62 -1.10 3.86
CA ALA A 324 8.05 -0.74 2.56
C ALA A 324 9.08 -0.01 1.67
N GLN A 325 9.84 0.92 2.25
CA GLN A 325 10.93 1.65 1.61
C GLN A 325 12.07 0.74 1.19
N GLU A 326 12.52 -0.15 2.08
CA GLU A 326 13.60 -1.10 1.78
C GLU A 326 13.22 -2.12 0.68
N MET A 327 11.96 -2.54 0.65
CA MET A 327 11.45 -3.50 -0.33
C MET A 327 10.98 -2.87 -1.65
N GLY A 328 10.84 -1.54 -1.72
CA GLY A 328 10.24 -0.85 -2.88
C GLY A 328 8.76 -1.19 -3.09
N VAL A 329 8.04 -1.54 -2.02
CA VAL A 329 6.62 -1.95 -2.07
C VAL A 329 5.77 -0.88 -1.38
N HIS A 330 5.19 0.02 -2.17
CA HIS A 330 4.48 1.20 -1.65
C HIS A 330 2.96 1.14 -1.85
N HIS A 331 2.48 0.36 -2.81
CA HIS A 331 1.08 0.35 -3.23
C HIS A 331 0.09 -0.19 -2.19
N THR A 332 0.56 -0.88 -1.15
CA THR A 332 -0.27 -1.39 -0.05
C THR A 332 -0.26 -0.50 1.18
N ILE A 333 0.73 0.36 1.35
CA ILE A 333 0.96 1.12 2.60
C ILE A 333 -0.12 2.17 2.85
N GLY A 334 -0.75 2.66 1.77
CA GLY A 334 -1.90 3.55 1.88
C GLY A 334 -3.14 2.86 2.46
N ILE A 335 -3.28 1.54 2.28
CA ILE A 335 -4.37 0.77 2.91
C ILE A 335 -4.14 0.73 4.43
N ASP A 336 -2.89 0.52 4.87
CA ASP A 336 -2.54 0.58 6.29
C ASP A 336 -2.89 1.95 6.89
N LEU A 337 -2.51 3.04 6.21
CA LEU A 337 -2.80 4.40 6.65
C LEU A 337 -4.30 4.64 6.88
N VAL A 338 -5.12 4.26 5.90
CA VAL A 338 -6.58 4.39 6.01
C VAL A 338 -7.12 3.51 7.12
N ALA A 339 -6.69 2.24 7.19
CA ALA A 339 -7.19 1.27 8.14
C ALA A 339 -6.97 1.69 9.61
N MET A 340 -5.81 2.26 9.91
CA MET A 340 -5.50 2.78 11.25
C MET A 340 -6.50 3.86 11.68
N CYS A 341 -6.82 4.80 10.79
CA CYS A 341 -7.74 5.89 11.10
C CYS A 341 -9.21 5.43 11.14
N VAL A 342 -9.66 4.65 10.14
CA VAL A 342 -11.09 4.33 9.99
C VAL A 342 -11.57 3.29 10.99
N ASN A 343 -10.71 2.34 11.41
CA ASN A 343 -11.05 1.39 12.46
C ASN A 343 -11.20 2.08 13.83
N ASP A 344 -10.45 3.16 14.06
CA ASP A 344 -10.47 3.93 15.31
C ASP A 344 -11.74 4.76 15.49
N ILE A 345 -12.22 5.41 14.42
CA ILE A 345 -13.50 6.13 14.45
C ILE A 345 -14.69 5.15 14.48
N LEU A 346 -14.54 3.97 13.86
CA LEU A 346 -15.55 2.91 13.91
C LEU A 346 -15.81 2.43 15.34
N ALA A 347 -14.81 2.44 16.22
CA ALA A 347 -14.96 2.09 17.64
C ALA A 347 -15.89 3.05 18.41
N HIS A 348 -16.20 4.23 17.84
CA HIS A 348 -17.19 5.18 18.38
C HIS A 348 -18.58 5.02 17.73
N GLY A 349 -18.77 3.99 16.90
CA GLY A 349 -19.99 3.82 16.11
C GLY A 349 -20.04 4.67 14.84
N ALA A 350 -18.99 5.42 14.53
CA ALA A 350 -18.98 6.34 13.40
C ALA A 350 -18.75 5.63 12.06
N GLU A 351 -19.59 5.95 11.08
CA GLU A 351 -19.39 5.58 9.69
C GLU A 351 -18.39 6.54 9.04
N PRO A 352 -17.26 6.06 8.51
CA PRO A 352 -16.30 6.90 7.79
C PRO A 352 -16.95 7.58 6.57
N LEU A 353 -16.77 8.89 6.44
CA LEU A 353 -17.36 9.69 5.37
C LEU A 353 -16.31 10.10 4.34
N PHE A 354 -15.23 10.69 4.81
CA PHE A 354 -14.14 11.12 3.96
C PHE A 354 -12.78 10.98 4.63
N PHE A 355 -11.74 11.04 3.81
CA PHE A 355 -10.35 10.89 4.18
C PHE A 355 -9.51 12.00 3.56
N LEU A 356 -8.49 12.45 4.28
CA LEU A 356 -7.40 13.27 3.76
C LEU A 356 -6.06 12.64 4.10
N ASP A 357 -5.07 12.89 3.25
CA ASP A 357 -3.69 12.42 3.46
C ASP A 357 -2.68 13.56 3.44
N TYR A 358 -1.57 13.36 4.16
CA TYR A 358 -0.38 14.19 4.10
C TYR A 358 0.81 13.30 3.80
N PHE A 359 1.51 13.61 2.71
CA PHE A 359 2.71 12.94 2.25
C PHE A 359 3.92 13.85 2.44
N GLY A 360 4.79 13.54 3.41
CA GLY A 360 6.06 14.24 3.62
C GLY A 360 7.23 13.43 3.08
N CYS A 361 8.16 14.02 2.33
CA CYS A 361 9.31 13.29 1.80
C CYS A 361 10.56 14.16 1.67
N GLY A 362 11.73 13.52 1.54
CA GLY A 362 12.99 14.23 1.31
C GLY A 362 13.08 14.78 -0.10
N SER A 363 12.83 13.92 -1.09
CA SER A 363 12.64 14.31 -2.47
C SER A 363 11.48 13.54 -3.10
N LEU A 364 10.67 14.22 -3.91
CA LEU A 364 9.44 13.67 -4.45
C LEU A 364 9.71 12.70 -5.61
N ASP A 365 9.54 11.40 -5.36
CA ASP A 365 9.38 10.40 -6.41
C ASP A 365 7.90 10.22 -6.75
N VAL A 366 7.52 10.69 -7.95
CA VAL A 366 6.14 10.66 -8.45
C VAL A 366 5.58 9.24 -8.55
N ASN A 367 6.41 8.23 -8.88
CA ASN A 367 5.95 6.85 -8.99
C ASN A 367 5.65 6.27 -7.61
N VAL A 368 6.49 6.56 -6.61
CA VAL A 368 6.27 6.15 -5.22
C VAL A 368 5.01 6.81 -4.67
N ALA A 369 4.89 8.14 -4.82
CA ALA A 369 3.71 8.88 -4.39
C ALA A 369 2.42 8.35 -5.05
N GLN A 370 2.44 8.06 -6.36
CA GLN A 370 1.31 7.45 -7.06
C GLN A 370 0.93 6.08 -6.49
N GLN A 371 1.91 5.23 -6.18
CA GLN A 371 1.64 3.94 -5.55
C GLN A 371 0.98 4.11 -4.18
N VAL A 372 1.51 5.00 -3.33
CA VAL A 372 0.93 5.29 -2.01
C VAL A 372 -0.51 5.76 -2.14
N VAL A 373 -0.78 6.75 -2.99
CA VAL A 373 -2.14 7.28 -3.23
C VAL A 373 -3.07 6.19 -3.77
N THR A 374 -2.58 5.28 -4.61
CA THR A 374 -3.35 4.11 -5.07
C THR A 374 -3.78 3.23 -3.90
N GLY A 375 -2.88 2.98 -2.95
CA GLY A 375 -3.19 2.26 -1.71
C GLY A 375 -4.21 2.99 -0.83
N ILE A 376 -4.09 4.32 -0.70
CA ILE A 376 -5.03 5.15 0.07
C ILE A 376 -6.44 5.06 -0.56
N ALA A 377 -6.53 5.24 -1.87
CA ALA A 377 -7.79 5.15 -2.60
C ALA A 377 -8.45 3.76 -2.44
N GLU A 378 -7.67 2.68 -2.49
CA GLU A 378 -8.15 1.33 -2.23
C GLU A 378 -8.61 1.15 -0.78
N GLY A 379 -7.88 1.69 0.19
CA GLY A 379 -8.29 1.72 1.60
C GLY A 379 -9.62 2.46 1.80
N CYS A 380 -9.76 3.65 1.21
CA CYS A 380 -11.00 4.44 1.24
C CYS A 380 -12.18 3.67 0.64
N ARG A 381 -11.95 2.99 -0.50
CA ARG A 381 -12.95 2.11 -1.12
C ARG A 381 -13.39 1.00 -0.16
N GLN A 382 -12.46 0.30 0.47
CA GLN A 382 -12.79 -0.77 1.42
C GLN A 382 -13.56 -0.22 2.63
N ALA A 383 -13.18 0.95 3.14
CA ALA A 383 -13.86 1.63 4.23
C ALA A 383 -15.24 2.20 3.85
N GLY A 384 -15.48 2.48 2.57
CA GLY A 384 -16.70 3.14 2.11
C GLY A 384 -16.68 4.67 2.28
N CYS A 385 -15.50 5.28 2.39
CA CYS A 385 -15.34 6.73 2.47
C CYS A 385 -14.70 7.32 1.20
N SER A 386 -14.81 8.64 1.03
CA SER A 386 -14.23 9.37 -0.11
C SER A 386 -12.87 9.98 0.22
N LEU A 387 -11.88 9.83 -0.65
CA LEU A 387 -10.66 10.64 -0.59
C LEU A 387 -10.95 12.03 -1.17
N ILE A 388 -11.01 13.07 -0.34
CA ILE A 388 -11.47 14.40 -0.77
C ILE A 388 -10.37 15.45 -0.91
N GLY A 389 -9.15 15.13 -0.46
CA GLY A 389 -8.01 16.01 -0.57
C GLY A 389 -6.78 15.38 0.07
N GLY A 390 -5.62 15.97 -0.21
CA GLY A 390 -4.35 15.60 0.40
C GLY A 390 -3.29 16.65 0.09
N GLU A 391 -2.18 16.59 0.81
CA GLU A 391 -1.07 17.52 0.66
C GLU A 391 0.25 16.76 0.46
N THR A 392 1.14 17.30 -0.37
CA THR A 392 2.46 16.71 -0.63
C THR A 392 3.54 17.75 -0.33
N ALA A 393 4.42 17.43 0.63
CA ALA A 393 5.50 18.31 1.05
C ALA A 393 6.87 17.67 0.79
N GLU A 394 7.72 18.39 0.06
CA GLU A 394 9.13 18.04 -0.16
C GLU A 394 10.01 18.84 0.84
N MET A 395 10.72 18.13 1.71
CA MET A 395 11.45 18.67 2.86
C MET A 395 12.83 17.97 3.00
N PRO A 396 13.80 18.28 2.11
CA PRO A 396 15.08 17.57 2.00
C PRO A 396 15.97 17.67 3.25
N ASP A 397 15.84 18.74 4.04
CA ASP A 397 16.60 18.90 5.28
C ASP A 397 16.00 18.11 6.46
N MET A 398 14.75 17.65 6.35
CA MET A 398 14.05 16.90 7.38
C MET A 398 14.07 15.39 7.11
N TYR A 399 13.91 14.98 5.85
CA TYR A 399 13.89 13.58 5.45
C TYR A 399 15.04 13.28 4.48
N PRO A 400 15.78 12.16 4.68
CA PRO A 400 16.77 11.72 3.71
C PRO A 400 16.16 11.43 2.33
N PRO A 401 16.96 11.49 1.25
CA PRO A 401 16.51 11.09 -0.08
C PRO A 401 15.95 9.66 -0.09
N GLY A 402 14.77 9.48 -0.69
CA GLY A 402 14.07 8.19 -0.75
C GLY A 402 13.23 7.85 0.49
N GLU A 403 13.33 8.62 1.57
CA GLU A 403 12.47 8.48 2.74
C GLU A 403 11.23 9.37 2.64
N TYR A 404 10.10 8.82 3.10
CA TYR A 404 8.83 9.52 3.22
C TYR A 404 8.08 9.09 4.48
N ASP A 405 7.17 9.94 4.92
CA ASP A 405 6.24 9.72 6.03
C ASP A 405 4.81 10.06 5.59
N LEU A 406 3.85 9.42 6.24
CA LEU A 406 2.43 9.50 5.89
C LEU A 406 1.60 9.79 7.13
N ALA A 407 0.73 10.78 7.03
CA ALA A 407 -0.33 11.02 8.00
C ALA A 407 -1.71 10.96 7.31
N GLY A 408 -2.66 10.36 7.99
CA GLY A 408 -4.03 10.17 7.51
C GLY A 408 -5.00 10.87 8.43
N PHE A 409 -6.12 11.32 7.86
CA PHE A 409 -7.17 12.02 8.57
C PHE A 409 -8.52 11.48 8.11
N ALA A 410 -9.15 10.64 8.92
CA ALA A 410 -10.50 10.16 8.67
C ALA A 410 -11.51 11.02 9.42
N VAL A 411 -12.61 11.37 8.76
CA VAL A 411 -13.78 11.96 9.40
C VAL A 411 -14.97 11.06 9.13
N GLY A 412 -15.62 10.62 10.19
CA GLY A 412 -16.87 9.87 10.17
C GLY A 412 -18.01 10.61 10.85
N ALA A 413 -19.21 10.09 10.72
CA ALA A 413 -20.38 10.59 11.44
C ALA A 413 -21.20 9.46 12.08
N VAL A 414 -21.80 9.79 13.21
CA VAL A 414 -22.71 8.95 13.98
C VAL A 414 -23.88 9.80 14.44
N GLU A 415 -25.09 9.24 14.54
CA GLU A 415 -26.19 9.96 15.17
C GLU A 415 -25.91 10.12 16.68
N ARG A 416 -26.28 11.25 17.26
CA ARG A 416 -25.99 11.55 18.68
C ARG A 416 -26.48 10.47 19.65
N ASP A 417 -27.63 9.86 19.35
CA ASP A 417 -28.23 8.78 20.15
C ASP A 417 -27.55 7.41 19.95
N GLN A 418 -26.66 7.28 18.95
CA GLN A 418 -25.92 6.06 18.61
C GLN A 418 -24.42 6.14 18.92
N LEU A 419 -23.91 7.31 19.34
CA LEU A 419 -22.50 7.48 19.72
C LEU A 419 -22.10 6.44 20.78
N MET A 420 -20.92 5.83 20.62
CA MET A 420 -20.40 4.85 21.58
C MET A 420 -19.24 5.43 22.41
N PRO A 421 -19.16 5.10 23.72
CA PRO A 421 -20.17 4.39 24.52
C PRO A 421 -21.37 5.28 24.89
N ASN A 422 -22.60 4.74 24.91
CA ASN A 422 -23.81 5.43 25.39
C ASN A 422 -24.48 4.71 26.57
N GLN A 423 -25.51 5.33 27.16
CA GLN A 423 -26.24 4.81 28.33
C GLN A 423 -26.99 3.47 28.09
N LEU A 424 -27.26 3.11 26.83
CA LEU A 424 -27.85 1.82 26.46
C LEU A 424 -26.78 0.71 26.33
N CYS A 425 -25.51 1.07 26.43
CA CYS A 425 -24.36 0.17 26.41
C CYS A 425 -23.91 -0.19 27.83
N THR A 426 -24.77 -0.84 28.60
CA THR A 426 -24.31 -1.51 29.82
C THR A 426 -23.59 -2.79 29.43
N VAL A 427 -22.26 -2.78 29.59
CA VAL A 427 -21.44 -3.99 29.50
C VAL A 427 -21.52 -4.69 30.85
N GLU A 428 -22.00 -5.92 30.85
CA GLU A 428 -22.29 -6.66 32.08
C GLU A 428 -21.56 -8.00 32.10
N ALA A 429 -21.28 -8.50 33.31
CA ALA A 429 -20.69 -9.82 33.46
C ALA A 429 -21.63 -10.88 32.85
N GLY A 430 -21.09 -11.70 31.95
CA GLY A 430 -21.85 -12.68 31.16
C GLY A 430 -22.01 -12.31 29.69
N ASP A 431 -21.73 -11.06 29.29
CA ASP A 431 -21.71 -10.67 27.88
C ASP A 431 -20.65 -11.45 27.09
N SER A 432 -20.96 -11.75 25.84
CA SER A 432 -20.09 -12.49 24.93
C SER A 432 -19.06 -11.57 24.29
N VAL A 433 -17.83 -12.07 24.13
CA VAL A 433 -16.75 -11.35 23.47
C VAL A 433 -16.39 -12.05 22.17
N ILE A 434 -16.51 -11.32 21.05
CA ILE A 434 -16.23 -11.81 19.70
C ILE A 434 -14.90 -11.20 19.24
N VAL A 435 -13.96 -12.03 18.82
CA VAL A 435 -12.69 -11.61 18.22
C VAL A 435 -12.82 -11.67 16.70
N LEU A 436 -12.41 -10.58 16.03
CA LEU A 436 -12.27 -10.51 14.57
C LEU A 436 -10.81 -10.75 14.20
N PRO A 437 -10.51 -11.78 13.38
CA PRO A 437 -9.14 -12.10 13.02
C PRO A 437 -8.40 -10.97 12.32
N SER A 438 -7.13 -10.74 12.71
CA SER A 438 -6.18 -9.89 12.01
C SER A 438 -5.59 -10.59 10.78
N THR A 439 -4.94 -9.82 9.91
CA THR A 439 -4.23 -10.33 8.73
C THR A 439 -2.74 -10.56 9.02
N GLY A 440 -2.26 -10.22 10.21
CA GLY A 440 -0.85 -10.19 10.59
C GLY A 440 -0.60 -9.12 11.64
N LEU A 441 0.57 -8.50 11.61
CA LEU A 441 0.97 -7.45 12.58
C LEU A 441 0.13 -6.17 12.46
N HIS A 442 -0.57 -5.98 11.34
CA HIS A 442 -1.22 -4.72 10.96
C HIS A 442 -0.18 -3.60 10.79
N SER A 443 -0.28 -2.50 11.54
CA SER A 443 0.68 -1.38 11.51
C SER A 443 1.43 -1.16 12.84
N ASN A 444 1.31 -2.10 13.79
CA ASN A 444 1.90 -2.00 15.13
C ASN A 444 3.02 -3.03 15.36
N GLY A 445 3.95 -2.72 16.26
CA GLY A 445 5.02 -3.65 16.68
C GLY A 445 6.19 -3.83 15.70
N PHE A 446 6.23 -3.07 14.60
CA PHE A 446 7.26 -3.19 13.56
C PHE A 446 8.67 -2.90 14.05
N SER A 447 8.86 -2.01 15.03
CA SER A 447 10.18 -1.78 15.63
C SER A 447 10.76 -3.03 16.29
N LEU A 448 9.92 -3.81 16.98
CA LEU A 448 10.32 -5.09 17.58
C LEU A 448 10.53 -6.16 16.50
N ALA A 449 9.63 -6.25 15.52
CA ALA A 449 9.78 -7.20 14.40
C ALA A 449 11.09 -6.97 13.62
N ARG A 450 11.44 -5.71 13.32
CA ARG A 450 12.71 -5.35 12.68
C ARG A 450 13.92 -5.73 13.54
N ARG A 451 13.82 -5.59 14.87
CA ARG A 451 14.88 -6.01 15.80
C ARG A 451 15.08 -7.52 15.79
N VAL A 452 13.99 -8.29 15.74
CA VAL A 452 14.06 -9.77 15.60
C VAL A 452 14.70 -10.14 14.26
N MET A 453 14.30 -9.54 13.14
CA MET A 453 14.93 -9.77 11.83
C MET A 453 16.45 -9.56 11.87
N LYS A 454 16.88 -8.44 12.49
CA LYS A 454 18.31 -8.13 12.67
C LYS A 454 19.02 -9.13 13.59
N LEU A 455 18.39 -9.54 14.69
CA LEU A 455 18.94 -10.55 15.61
C LEU A 455 19.18 -11.88 14.88
N MET A 456 18.22 -12.24 14.02
CA MET A 456 18.20 -13.47 13.25
C MET A 456 19.12 -13.45 12.02
N GLY A 457 19.66 -12.29 11.65
CA GLY A 457 20.51 -12.12 10.46
C GLY A 457 19.81 -12.45 9.14
N VAL A 458 18.49 -12.26 9.06
CA VAL A 458 17.68 -12.52 7.85
C VAL A 458 17.31 -11.22 7.14
N ALA A 459 17.28 -11.26 5.80
CA ALA A 459 16.86 -10.15 4.96
C ALA A 459 15.36 -10.18 4.69
N TYR A 460 14.77 -9.03 4.35
CA TYR A 460 13.35 -8.98 3.97
C TYR A 460 13.06 -9.75 2.67
N SER A 461 14.04 -9.92 1.80
CA SER A 461 13.95 -10.70 0.57
C SER A 461 14.02 -12.22 0.80
N ASP A 462 14.40 -12.68 2.00
CA ASP A 462 14.44 -14.12 2.30
C ASP A 462 13.01 -14.68 2.40
N VAL A 463 12.83 -15.92 1.96
CA VAL A 463 11.53 -16.62 2.11
C VAL A 463 11.20 -16.77 3.59
N ALA A 464 10.04 -16.29 3.99
CA ALA A 464 9.58 -16.43 5.37
C ALA A 464 9.26 -17.91 5.66
N PRO A 465 9.86 -18.54 6.68
CA PRO A 465 9.65 -19.95 6.98
C PRO A 465 8.22 -20.26 7.44
N PHE A 466 7.48 -19.23 7.83
CA PHE A 466 6.08 -19.32 8.24
C PHE A 466 5.09 -19.03 7.10
N SER A 467 5.58 -18.69 5.90
CA SER A 467 4.72 -18.47 4.73
C SER A 467 4.32 -19.78 4.07
N LYS A 468 3.01 -20.01 3.92
CA LYS A 468 2.48 -21.18 3.19
C LYS A 468 2.68 -21.06 1.68
N GLU A 469 2.72 -19.84 1.17
CA GLU A 469 2.82 -19.52 -0.26
C GLU A 469 4.27 -19.24 -0.70
N LYS A 470 5.26 -19.50 0.19
CA LYS A 470 6.68 -19.19 -0.02
C LYS A 470 6.95 -17.71 -0.29
N ARG A 471 6.14 -16.83 0.31
CA ARG A 471 6.37 -15.39 0.29
C ARG A 471 7.58 -15.02 1.14
N THR A 472 8.21 -13.92 0.80
CA THR A 472 9.33 -13.34 1.52
C THR A 472 8.91 -12.75 2.87
N PHE A 473 9.85 -12.51 3.77
CA PHE A 473 9.56 -11.78 5.02
C PHE A 473 8.96 -10.41 4.74
N GLY A 474 9.47 -9.69 3.74
CA GLY A 474 8.95 -8.40 3.31
C GLY A 474 7.49 -8.49 2.91
N GLU A 475 7.13 -9.43 2.03
CA GLU A 475 5.74 -9.62 1.59
C GLU A 475 4.79 -10.00 2.73
N GLU A 476 5.20 -10.92 3.62
CA GLU A 476 4.38 -11.30 4.78
C GLU A 476 4.20 -10.13 5.76
N LEU A 477 5.27 -9.41 6.09
CA LEU A 477 5.24 -8.27 7.01
C LEU A 477 4.51 -7.06 6.42
N LEU A 478 4.53 -6.89 5.09
CA LEU A 478 3.78 -5.84 4.38
C LEU A 478 2.34 -6.23 4.04
N THR A 479 1.84 -7.36 4.56
CA THR A 479 0.41 -7.69 4.48
C THR A 479 -0.41 -6.50 5.02
N PRO A 480 -1.38 -5.97 4.25
CA PRO A 480 -2.15 -4.80 4.66
C PRO A 480 -2.96 -5.02 5.95
N THR A 481 -3.11 -3.97 6.74
CA THR A 481 -4.04 -3.90 7.87
C THR A 481 -5.46 -4.11 7.38
N LYS A 482 -6.23 -4.92 8.11
CA LYS A 482 -7.61 -5.24 7.75
C LYS A 482 -8.55 -4.09 8.11
N ILE A 483 -9.41 -3.71 7.18
CA ILE A 483 -10.46 -2.70 7.39
C ILE A 483 -11.75 -3.40 7.81
N TYR A 484 -12.26 -3.06 9.00
CA TYR A 484 -13.42 -3.74 9.59
C TYR A 484 -14.76 -3.00 9.39
N VAL A 485 -14.73 -1.85 8.72
CA VAL A 485 -15.89 -0.94 8.60
C VAL A 485 -17.12 -1.63 8.01
N ARG A 486 -17.03 -2.18 6.80
CA ARG A 486 -18.18 -2.83 6.13
C ARG A 486 -18.79 -3.99 6.93
N PRO A 487 -18.03 -4.96 7.47
CA PRO A 487 -18.63 -6.07 8.22
C PRO A 487 -19.18 -5.64 9.58
N VAL A 488 -18.60 -4.64 10.25
CA VAL A 488 -18.97 -4.29 11.64
C VAL A 488 -20.06 -3.21 11.69
N LEU A 489 -20.09 -2.26 10.76
CA LEU A 489 -21.03 -1.14 10.78
C LEU A 489 -22.52 -1.57 10.84
N PRO A 490 -22.98 -2.64 10.14
CA PRO A 490 -24.35 -3.13 10.30
C PRO A 490 -24.66 -3.65 11.71
N ALA A 491 -23.69 -4.32 12.36
CA ALA A 491 -23.84 -4.80 13.73
C ALA A 491 -23.92 -3.63 14.72
N LEU A 492 -23.09 -2.59 14.54
CA LEU A 492 -23.13 -1.37 15.35
C LEU A 492 -24.48 -0.64 15.22
N ARG A 493 -25.01 -0.52 13.99
CA ARG A 493 -26.34 0.08 13.74
C ARG A 493 -27.49 -0.69 14.37
N SER A 494 -27.32 -1.97 14.64
CA SER A 494 -28.31 -2.78 15.36
C SER A 494 -28.25 -2.60 16.89
N GLY A 495 -27.32 -1.77 17.40
CA GLY A 495 -27.14 -1.51 18.83
C GLY A 495 -26.33 -2.59 19.56
N LYS A 496 -25.49 -3.35 18.82
CA LYS A 496 -24.71 -4.48 19.35
C LYS A 496 -23.23 -4.07 19.47
N ASN A 497 -22.75 -4.01 20.71
CA ASN A 497 -21.75 -3.04 21.18
C ASN A 497 -20.27 -3.37 20.91
N VAL A 498 -19.43 -2.33 20.93
CA VAL A 498 -17.97 -2.43 20.97
C VAL A 498 -17.37 -1.21 21.70
N PRO A 499 -17.19 -1.25 23.02
CA PRO A 499 -16.52 -0.15 23.70
C PRO A 499 -15.00 -0.25 23.51
N ARG A 500 -14.36 0.86 23.08
CA ARG A 500 -12.89 1.01 23.12
C ARG A 500 -12.34 0.97 24.55
N VAL A 501 -13.16 1.32 25.53
CA VAL A 501 -12.81 1.37 26.97
C VAL A 501 -13.81 0.55 27.77
N LEU A 502 -13.32 -0.51 28.43
CA LEU A 502 -14.13 -1.30 29.36
C LEU A 502 -14.58 -0.42 30.55
N PRO A 503 -15.88 -0.41 30.90
CA PRO A 503 -16.38 0.29 32.08
C PRO A 503 -15.67 -0.10 33.38
N GLU A 504 -15.77 0.74 34.40
CA GLU A 504 -15.27 0.38 35.73
C GLU A 504 -16.05 -0.82 36.31
N GLY A 505 -15.34 -1.76 36.92
CA GLY A 505 -15.93 -2.92 37.59
C GLY A 505 -16.08 -4.18 36.73
N VAL A 506 -15.82 -4.12 35.42
CA VAL A 506 -15.80 -5.29 34.52
C VAL A 506 -14.40 -5.58 33.97
N ALA A 507 -14.19 -6.84 33.56
CA ALA A 507 -13.02 -7.34 32.88
C ALA A 507 -13.45 -8.22 31.69
N VAL A 508 -12.53 -8.51 30.79
CA VAL A 508 -12.73 -9.44 29.67
C VAL A 508 -11.78 -10.62 29.82
N GLU A 509 -12.33 -11.82 29.77
CA GLU A 509 -11.58 -13.09 29.72
C GLU A 509 -11.69 -13.68 28.32
N LEU A 510 -10.54 -13.87 27.66
CA LEU A 510 -10.42 -14.48 26.34
C LEU A 510 -9.73 -15.84 26.45
N ASP A 511 -10.03 -16.77 25.55
CA ASP A 511 -9.31 -18.04 25.38
C ASP A 511 -8.61 -18.06 24.01
N ALA A 512 -7.28 -17.98 24.02
CA ALA A 512 -6.44 -17.88 22.82
C ALA A 512 -6.60 -19.04 21.83
N ARG A 513 -7.20 -20.15 22.27
CA ARG A 513 -7.49 -21.31 21.41
C ARG A 513 -8.69 -21.08 20.49
N GLN A 514 -9.49 -20.03 20.72
CA GLN A 514 -10.76 -19.79 20.04
C GLN A 514 -10.64 -18.90 18.79
N TRP A 515 -9.48 -18.31 18.52
CA TRP A 515 -9.22 -17.57 17.28
C TRP A 515 -7.89 -17.99 16.65
N PRO A 516 -7.74 -17.84 15.32
CA PRO A 516 -6.48 -18.18 14.67
C PRO A 516 -5.40 -17.15 15.02
N ILE A 517 -4.25 -17.63 15.51
CA ILE A 517 -3.04 -16.82 15.67
C ILE A 517 -2.19 -16.96 14.40
N PRO A 518 -1.98 -15.89 13.62
CA PRO A 518 -1.16 -15.94 12.41
C PRO A 518 0.27 -16.46 12.64
N PRO A 519 0.82 -17.29 11.73
CA PRO A 519 2.14 -17.92 11.88
C PRO A 519 3.34 -16.97 12.10
N VAL A 520 3.19 -15.69 11.74
CA VAL A 520 4.20 -14.66 12.00
C VAL A 520 4.43 -14.43 13.50
N PHE A 521 3.41 -14.54 14.35
CA PHE A 521 3.57 -14.31 15.79
C PHE A 521 4.35 -15.44 16.49
N PRO A 522 4.02 -16.74 16.28
CA PRO A 522 4.84 -17.83 16.79
C PRO A 522 6.28 -17.79 16.27
N TRP A 523 6.49 -17.39 15.01
CA TRP A 523 7.85 -17.23 14.52
C TRP A 523 8.60 -16.10 15.24
N LEU A 524 8.00 -14.92 15.38
CA LEU A 524 8.60 -13.79 16.12
C LEU A 524 8.89 -14.14 17.58
N ALA A 525 7.98 -14.87 18.23
CA ALA A 525 8.15 -15.33 19.60
C ALA A 525 9.37 -16.26 19.73
N ALA A 526 9.45 -17.28 18.88
CA ALA A 526 10.53 -18.25 18.90
C ALA A 526 11.88 -17.65 18.48
N ALA A 527 11.90 -16.82 17.43
CA ALA A 527 13.09 -16.20 16.89
C ALA A 527 13.63 -15.07 17.80
N GLY A 528 12.73 -14.30 18.42
CA GLY A 528 13.08 -13.17 19.27
C GLY A 528 13.20 -13.50 20.77
N GLY A 529 12.85 -14.72 21.20
CA GLY A 529 12.77 -15.06 22.62
C GLY A 529 11.75 -14.20 23.38
N ILE A 530 10.65 -13.81 22.73
CA ILE A 530 9.69 -12.86 23.27
C ILE A 530 8.71 -13.59 24.19
N ASN A 531 8.59 -13.16 25.45
CA ASN A 531 7.64 -13.74 26.40
C ASN A 531 6.18 -13.33 26.10
N GLU A 532 5.23 -14.08 26.67
CA GLU A 532 3.79 -13.87 26.50
C GLU A 532 3.33 -12.44 26.79
N ASN A 533 3.76 -11.87 27.92
CA ASN A 533 3.37 -10.52 28.33
C ASN A 533 3.81 -9.47 27.30
N GLU A 534 5.02 -9.60 26.77
CA GLU A 534 5.54 -8.66 25.78
C GLU A 534 4.87 -8.83 24.41
N LEU A 535 4.53 -10.07 24.04
CA LEU A 535 3.77 -10.36 22.81
C LEU A 535 2.38 -9.72 22.87
N LEU A 536 1.60 -9.99 23.92
CA LEU A 536 0.25 -9.48 24.10
C LEU A 536 0.22 -7.95 24.29
N ARG A 537 1.30 -7.36 24.83
CA ARG A 537 1.44 -5.90 24.95
C ARG A 537 1.75 -5.22 23.62
N THR A 538 2.54 -5.86 22.76
CA THR A 538 3.10 -5.22 21.55
C THR A 538 2.31 -5.54 20.29
N PHE A 539 1.76 -6.75 20.20
CA PHE A 539 1.14 -7.29 19.00
C PHE A 539 -0.32 -7.65 19.25
N ASN A 540 -1.11 -7.63 18.17
CA ASN A 540 -2.51 -8.06 18.21
C ASN A 540 -2.68 -9.58 18.37
N CYS A 541 -1.63 -10.37 18.12
CA CYS A 541 -1.62 -11.84 18.21
C CYS A 541 -2.82 -12.53 17.55
N GLY A 542 -3.28 -12.01 16.41
CA GLY A 542 -4.42 -12.56 15.66
C GLY A 542 -5.76 -11.91 15.96
N ALA A 543 -5.89 -11.12 17.03
CA ALA A 543 -7.12 -10.40 17.39
C ALA A 543 -7.07 -8.96 16.86
N GLY A 544 -7.55 -8.73 15.63
CA GLY A 544 -7.46 -7.41 14.98
C GLY A 544 -8.56 -6.43 15.38
N ALA A 545 -9.70 -6.92 15.83
CA ALA A 545 -10.73 -6.14 16.52
C ALA A 545 -11.50 -7.05 17.49
N VAL A 546 -12.12 -6.45 18.51
CA VAL A 546 -12.90 -7.18 19.53
C VAL A 546 -14.27 -6.51 19.64
N LEU A 547 -15.33 -7.30 19.68
CA LEU A 547 -16.71 -6.84 19.87
C LEU A 547 -17.26 -7.40 21.19
N ILE A 548 -18.04 -6.61 21.93
CA ILE A 548 -18.65 -7.03 23.19
C ILE A 548 -20.16 -6.94 23.04
N VAL A 549 -20.81 -8.09 23.01
CA VAL A 549 -22.23 -8.19 22.68
C VAL A 549 -22.98 -8.90 23.79
N LYS A 550 -24.26 -8.57 23.95
CA LYS A 550 -25.13 -9.33 24.86
C LYS A 550 -25.10 -10.80 24.49
N ASN A 551 -25.09 -11.67 25.49
CA ASN A 551 -24.95 -13.11 25.25
C ASN A 551 -26.02 -13.67 24.28
N GLY A 552 -27.26 -13.19 24.37
CA GLY A 552 -28.35 -13.58 23.47
C GLY A 552 -28.21 -13.06 22.03
N ASP A 553 -27.35 -12.06 21.80
CA ASP A 553 -27.13 -11.44 20.49
C ASP A 553 -25.93 -12.02 19.73
N ALA A 554 -25.12 -12.85 20.39
CA ALA A 554 -23.83 -13.31 19.88
C ALA A 554 -23.93 -14.03 18.52
N GLU A 555 -24.91 -14.92 18.35
CA GLU A 555 -25.09 -15.67 17.10
C GLU A 555 -25.45 -14.77 15.92
N ASP A 556 -26.28 -13.76 16.13
CA ASP A 556 -26.70 -12.84 15.06
C ASP A 556 -25.58 -11.89 14.66
N VAL A 557 -24.77 -11.43 15.63
CA VAL A 557 -23.57 -10.65 15.31
C VAL A 557 -22.57 -11.50 14.56
N LEU A 558 -22.33 -12.75 14.99
CA LEU A 558 -21.44 -13.67 14.29
C LEU A 558 -21.83 -13.85 12.81
N LYS A 559 -23.12 -14.01 12.50
CA LYS A 559 -23.61 -14.06 11.11
C LYS A 559 -23.29 -12.77 10.34
N THR A 560 -23.42 -11.62 10.99
CA THR A 560 -23.14 -10.31 10.37
C THR A 560 -21.65 -10.15 10.04
N VAL A 561 -20.77 -10.60 10.93
CA VAL A 561 -19.30 -10.49 10.80
C VAL A 561 -18.64 -11.75 10.22
N GLU A 562 -19.43 -12.70 9.71
CA GLU A 562 -18.94 -13.98 9.18
C GLU A 562 -17.92 -13.76 8.05
N SER A 563 -18.18 -12.76 7.19
CA SER A 563 -17.29 -12.38 6.08
C SER A 563 -15.87 -12.01 6.51
N CYS A 564 -15.65 -11.64 7.78
CA CYS A 564 -14.34 -11.34 8.33
C CYS A 564 -13.82 -12.42 9.30
N GLY A 565 -14.57 -13.50 9.51
CA GLY A 565 -14.17 -14.68 10.28
C GLY A 565 -14.32 -14.52 11.80
N GLY A 566 -15.25 -13.69 12.28
CA GLY A 566 -15.45 -13.46 13.71
C GLY A 566 -15.74 -14.74 14.48
N ARG A 567 -15.21 -14.85 15.71
CA ARG A 567 -15.44 -16.00 16.61
C ARG A 567 -15.72 -15.53 18.03
N VAL A 568 -16.67 -16.17 18.71
CA VAL A 568 -16.81 -16.01 20.16
C VAL A 568 -15.56 -16.59 20.80
N ALA A 569 -14.82 -15.74 21.49
CA ALA A 569 -13.50 -16.04 22.02
C ALA A 569 -13.41 -15.82 23.53
N GLY A 570 -14.47 -15.32 24.16
CA GLY A 570 -14.45 -14.99 25.56
C GLY A 570 -15.76 -14.43 26.08
N LYS A 571 -15.69 -13.91 27.30
CA LYS A 571 -16.82 -13.32 28.02
C LYS A 571 -16.37 -12.16 28.88
N VAL A 572 -17.32 -11.29 29.22
CA VAL A 572 -17.14 -10.26 30.23
C VAL A 572 -17.31 -10.88 31.62
N THR A 573 -16.43 -10.53 32.54
CA THR A 573 -16.49 -10.94 33.95
C THR A 573 -16.44 -9.74 34.89
N ARG A 574 -16.71 -9.97 36.18
CA ARG A 574 -16.49 -8.94 37.20
C ARG A 574 -14.99 -8.76 37.40
N LYS A 575 -14.55 -7.51 37.50
CA LYS A 575 -13.12 -7.21 37.67
C LYS A 575 -12.61 -7.76 39.00
N ALA A 576 -11.71 -8.74 38.93
CA ALA A 576 -10.97 -9.29 40.08
C ALA A 576 -9.47 -8.94 40.05
N GLY A 577 -8.98 -8.33 38.96
CA GLY A 577 -7.56 -8.02 38.74
C GLY A 577 -7.36 -7.17 37.48
N GLU A 578 -6.58 -7.70 36.53
CA GLU A 578 -6.38 -7.07 35.20
C GLU A 578 -7.71 -6.92 34.45
N ARG A 579 -7.79 -5.90 33.59
CA ARG A 579 -9.03 -5.62 32.81
C ARG A 579 -9.19 -6.54 31.60
N VAL A 580 -8.09 -7.11 31.09
CA VAL A 580 -8.09 -8.04 29.96
C VAL A 580 -7.19 -9.21 30.35
N VAL A 581 -7.75 -10.42 30.37
CA VAL A 581 -7.05 -11.65 30.69
C VAL A 581 -7.15 -12.59 29.50
N VAL A 582 -6.02 -13.08 29.02
CA VAL A 582 -5.97 -14.05 27.92
C VAL A 582 -5.51 -15.40 28.45
N HIS A 583 -6.43 -16.36 28.51
CA HIS A 583 -6.15 -17.72 28.93
C HIS A 583 -5.57 -18.57 27.79
N ASN A 584 -4.77 -19.57 28.16
CA ASN A 584 -4.20 -20.58 27.28
C ASN A 584 -3.35 -20.02 26.13
N PHE A 585 -2.82 -18.80 26.28
CA PHE A 585 -2.00 -18.17 25.25
C PHE A 585 -0.68 -18.94 25.05
N SER A 586 0.06 -19.21 26.13
CA SER A 586 1.25 -20.08 26.09
C SER A 586 0.97 -21.43 25.42
N GLU A 587 -0.15 -22.10 25.74
CA GLU A 587 -0.52 -23.39 25.13
C GLU A 587 -0.75 -23.26 23.61
N ALA A 588 -1.49 -22.23 23.19
CA ALA A 588 -1.77 -21.96 21.77
C ALA A 588 -0.47 -21.63 21.01
N MET A 589 0.43 -20.86 21.63
CA MET A 589 1.70 -20.45 21.05
C MET A 589 2.71 -21.60 20.98
N ASP A 590 2.89 -22.38 22.04
CA ASP A 590 3.87 -23.49 22.10
C ASP A 590 3.67 -24.47 20.96
N ARG A 591 2.41 -24.87 20.70
CA ARG A 591 2.09 -25.74 19.57
C ARG A 591 2.46 -25.12 18.23
N ALA A 592 2.22 -23.82 18.08
CA ALA A 592 2.47 -23.09 16.84
C ALA A 592 3.95 -22.70 16.64
N MET A 593 4.75 -22.65 17.70
CA MET A 593 6.19 -22.35 17.67
C MET A 593 7.03 -23.58 17.30
N ARG A 594 6.59 -24.80 17.68
CA ARG A 594 7.31 -26.06 17.46
C ARG A 594 7.96 -26.24 16.08
N PRO A 595 7.33 -25.88 14.95
CA PRO A 595 7.93 -26.04 13.62
C PRO A 595 9.22 -25.24 13.44
N TYR A 596 9.38 -24.10 14.12
CA TYR A 596 10.50 -23.19 13.94
C TYR A 596 11.68 -23.51 14.86
N ILE A 597 11.40 -24.05 16.06
CA ILE A 597 12.42 -24.29 17.10
C ILE A 597 13.60 -25.12 16.58
N PRO A 598 13.45 -26.25 15.86
CA PRO A 598 14.60 -27.06 15.43
C PRO A 598 15.53 -26.34 14.45
N GLU A 599 15.01 -25.52 13.54
CA GLU A 599 15.82 -24.74 12.61
C GLU A 599 16.47 -23.55 13.32
N LEU A 600 15.72 -22.86 14.18
CA LEU A 600 16.22 -21.74 14.98
C LEU A 600 17.35 -22.20 15.90
N VAL A 601 17.17 -23.33 16.61
CA VAL A 601 18.20 -23.95 17.44
C VAL A 601 19.39 -24.41 16.61
N ARG A 602 19.20 -24.87 15.36
CA ARG A 602 20.34 -25.24 14.49
C ARG A 602 21.11 -24.02 13.98
N LYS A 603 20.42 -22.95 13.62
CA LYS A 603 20.99 -21.67 13.17
C LYS A 603 21.62 -20.87 14.33
N HIS A 604 21.06 -20.99 15.54
CA HIS A 604 21.47 -20.30 16.77
C HIS A 604 22.21 -21.21 17.75
N ALA A 605 22.45 -22.47 17.39
CA ALA A 605 23.56 -23.26 17.93
C ALA A 605 24.81 -22.57 17.41
N VAL A 606 25.12 -21.42 18.01
CA VAL A 606 26.39 -20.77 17.88
C VAL A 606 27.38 -21.83 18.30
N VAL A 607 28.17 -22.33 17.35
CA VAL A 607 29.38 -23.05 17.69
C VAL A 607 30.21 -22.04 18.46
N LYS A 608 30.09 -22.10 19.79
CA LYS A 608 30.78 -21.18 20.68
C LYS A 608 32.26 -21.36 20.40
N LYS A 609 32.95 -20.26 20.13
CA LYS A 609 34.39 -20.30 20.01
C LYS A 609 34.99 -20.74 21.32
N LYS A 610 35.84 -21.77 21.29
CA LYS A 610 36.51 -22.28 22.48
C LYS A 610 37.62 -21.32 22.91
N VAL A 611 37.54 -20.81 24.12
CA VAL A 611 38.45 -19.77 24.65
C VAL A 611 39.31 -20.36 25.75
N GLY A 612 40.63 -20.15 25.63
CA GLY A 612 41.59 -20.35 26.71
C GLY A 612 41.93 -18.99 27.34
N VAL A 613 41.90 -18.89 28.67
CA VAL A 613 42.24 -17.64 29.38
C VAL A 613 43.50 -17.85 30.21
N LEU A 614 44.52 -17.01 29.98
CA LEU A 614 45.76 -17.04 30.77
C LEU A 614 45.72 -15.95 31.84
N ILE A 615 46.07 -16.29 33.08
CA ILE A 615 46.00 -15.40 34.26
C ILE A 615 47.26 -15.46 35.12
N SER A 616 47.59 -14.38 35.85
CA SER A 616 48.74 -14.38 36.79
C SER A 616 48.43 -13.87 38.20
N GLY A 617 47.16 -13.63 38.55
CA GLY A 617 46.76 -12.96 39.79
C GLY A 617 45.30 -13.14 40.21
N SER A 618 44.67 -12.05 40.67
CA SER A 618 43.33 -12.05 41.31
C SER A 618 42.18 -12.51 40.41
N GLY A 619 42.38 -12.42 39.09
CA GLY A 619 41.42 -12.89 38.08
C GLY A 619 40.16 -12.02 37.94
N THR A 620 40.23 -10.72 38.19
CA THR A 620 39.05 -9.84 38.06
C THR A 620 38.59 -9.72 36.60
N ASN A 621 39.52 -9.60 35.65
CA ASN A 621 39.21 -9.65 34.22
C ASN A 621 38.68 -11.04 33.79
N LEU A 622 39.18 -12.12 34.38
CA LEU A 622 38.61 -13.46 34.17
C LEU A 622 37.17 -13.54 34.69
N GLN A 623 36.86 -12.97 35.85
CA GLN A 623 35.49 -12.93 36.37
C GLN A 623 34.55 -12.22 35.39
N ALA A 624 34.95 -11.06 34.85
CA ALA A 624 34.15 -10.33 33.86
C ALA A 624 33.87 -11.16 32.59
N LEU A 625 34.85 -11.96 32.14
CA LEU A 625 34.68 -12.89 31.02
C LEU A 625 33.74 -14.05 31.37
N ILE A 626 33.86 -14.64 32.57
CA ILE A 626 32.98 -15.70 33.07
C ILE A 626 31.54 -15.20 33.15
N ASP A 627 31.32 -14.04 33.78
CA ASP A 627 30.00 -13.44 33.95
C ASP A 627 29.36 -13.18 32.57
N ALA A 628 30.15 -12.67 31.62
CA ALA A 628 29.67 -12.45 30.25
C ALA A 628 29.40 -13.75 29.48
N ALA A 629 30.15 -14.82 29.73
CA ALA A 629 29.97 -16.13 29.07
C ALA A 629 28.76 -16.90 29.62
N GLN A 630 28.43 -16.68 30.90
CA GLN A 630 27.30 -17.31 31.60
C GLN A 630 26.00 -16.51 31.50
N ASP A 631 26.05 -15.22 31.14
CA ASP A 631 24.86 -14.39 30.93
C ASP A 631 24.15 -14.76 29.59
N PRO A 632 22.97 -15.38 29.64
CA PRO A 632 22.25 -15.82 28.44
C PRO A 632 21.77 -14.64 27.58
N THR A 633 21.72 -13.43 28.12
CA THR A 633 21.28 -12.21 27.40
C THR A 633 22.40 -11.55 26.60
N ARG A 634 23.67 -11.84 26.91
CA ARG A 634 24.83 -11.16 26.31
C ARG A 634 25.36 -11.78 25.02
N HIS A 635 24.87 -12.96 24.62
CA HIS A 635 25.29 -13.68 23.40
C HIS A 635 26.79 -13.50 23.08
N LEU A 636 27.66 -13.92 23.99
CA LEU A 636 29.11 -13.74 23.87
C LEU A 636 29.69 -14.46 22.64
N GLY A 637 29.05 -15.55 22.19
CA GLY A 637 29.52 -16.38 21.08
C GLY A 637 30.76 -17.21 21.42
N ALA A 638 31.17 -17.25 22.69
CA ALA A 638 32.38 -17.91 23.15
C ALA A 638 32.11 -18.78 24.40
N GLU A 639 32.91 -19.82 24.59
CA GLU A 639 32.90 -20.71 25.75
C GLU A 639 34.31 -20.80 26.32
N ILE A 640 34.47 -20.51 27.61
CA ILE A 640 35.78 -20.64 28.27
C ILE A 640 35.99 -22.12 28.60
N VAL A 641 36.93 -22.76 27.92
CA VAL A 641 37.20 -24.20 28.05
C VAL A 641 38.42 -24.52 28.91
N LEU A 642 39.32 -23.55 29.11
CA LEU A 642 40.53 -23.74 29.89
C LEU A 642 41.01 -22.43 30.50
N VAL A 643 41.44 -22.46 31.76
CA VAL A 643 42.17 -21.36 32.40
C VAL A 643 43.56 -21.83 32.82
N ILE A 644 44.61 -21.18 32.33
CA ILE A 644 46.00 -21.50 32.70
C ILE A 644 46.57 -20.37 33.55
N SER A 645 47.22 -20.73 34.67
CA SER A 645 47.97 -19.79 35.49
C SER A 645 49.45 -20.14 35.55
N ASN A 646 50.32 -19.13 35.57
CA ASN A 646 51.75 -19.33 35.87
C ASN A 646 52.09 -19.33 37.36
N LYS A 647 51.09 -19.13 38.22
CA LYS A 647 51.22 -19.12 39.68
C LYS A 647 50.21 -20.07 40.30
N GLN A 648 50.69 -20.87 41.25
CA GLN A 648 49.84 -21.77 42.03
C GLN A 648 49.03 -21.00 43.08
N GLY A 649 47.81 -21.46 43.36
CA GLY A 649 47.00 -20.96 44.49
C GLY A 649 46.42 -19.56 44.33
N VAL A 650 46.45 -18.96 43.13
CA VAL A 650 45.89 -17.62 42.89
C VAL A 650 44.35 -17.62 42.89
N GLU A 651 43.76 -16.51 43.31
CA GLU A 651 42.29 -16.35 43.40
C GLU A 651 41.60 -16.54 42.04
N GLY A 652 42.26 -16.17 40.93
CA GLY A 652 41.71 -16.40 39.58
C GLY A 652 41.44 -17.87 39.26
N LEU A 653 42.25 -18.82 39.75
CA LEU A 653 42.00 -20.25 39.55
C LEU A 653 40.76 -20.71 40.32
N LYS A 654 40.59 -20.23 41.56
CA LYS A 654 39.40 -20.51 42.38
C LYS A 654 38.12 -19.93 41.75
N ARG A 655 38.22 -18.81 41.02
CA ARG A 655 37.09 -18.26 40.24
C ARG A 655 36.70 -19.19 39.09
N ALA A 656 37.68 -19.69 38.34
CA ALA A 656 37.45 -20.65 37.26
C ALA A 656 36.84 -21.96 37.79
N GLU A 657 37.38 -22.51 38.87
CA GLU A 657 36.86 -23.73 39.51
C GLU A 657 35.42 -23.57 40.00
N ARG A 658 35.08 -22.43 40.64
CA ARG A 658 33.69 -22.11 41.04
C ARG A 658 32.74 -22.02 39.86
N ALA A 659 33.25 -21.63 38.69
CA ALA A 659 32.50 -21.56 37.44
C ALA A 659 32.46 -22.91 36.68
N GLY A 660 33.08 -23.97 37.20
CA GLY A 660 33.14 -25.28 36.57
C GLY A 660 34.10 -25.36 35.36
N ILE A 661 35.06 -24.44 35.26
CA ILE A 661 35.99 -24.36 34.12
C ILE A 661 37.29 -25.11 34.47
N PRO A 662 37.79 -26.00 33.59
CA PRO A 662 39.07 -26.68 33.78
C PRO A 662 40.23 -25.70 33.98
N THR A 663 41.12 -26.03 34.92
CA THR A 663 42.29 -25.20 35.25
C THR A 663 43.61 -25.96 35.10
N LYS A 664 44.67 -25.27 34.70
CA LYS A 664 46.05 -25.78 34.65
C LYS A 664 47.03 -24.79 35.26
N VAL A 665 48.09 -25.30 35.89
CA VAL A 665 49.14 -24.48 36.49
C VAL A 665 50.48 -24.84 35.86
N LEU A 666 51.10 -23.89 35.16
CA LEU A 666 52.39 -24.05 34.50
C LEU A 666 53.39 -23.06 35.09
N ILE A 667 54.26 -23.52 35.99
CA ILE A 667 55.22 -22.64 36.67
C ILE A 667 56.47 -22.47 35.81
N HIS A 668 56.80 -21.24 35.40
CA HIS A 668 57.96 -20.95 34.52
C HIS A 668 59.28 -21.57 34.99
N LYS A 669 59.51 -21.63 36.32
CA LYS A 669 60.73 -22.19 36.93
C LYS A 669 60.90 -23.70 36.72
N ASN A 670 59.84 -24.39 36.33
CA ASN A 670 59.86 -25.84 36.12
C ASN A 670 60.37 -26.23 34.72
N TYR A 671 60.67 -25.25 33.86
CA TYR A 671 61.09 -25.47 32.49
C TYR A 671 62.52 -24.94 32.26
N PRO A 672 63.35 -25.66 31.49
CA PRO A 672 64.77 -25.33 31.32
C PRO A 672 64.99 -24.05 30.50
N ASN A 673 64.05 -23.69 29.64
CA ASN A 673 64.08 -22.47 28.84
C ASN A 673 62.66 -22.02 28.48
N ARG A 674 62.54 -20.81 27.90
CA ARG A 674 61.25 -20.20 27.56
C ARG A 674 60.49 -20.96 26.47
N ALA A 675 61.21 -21.44 25.44
CA ALA A 675 60.59 -22.17 24.33
C ALA A 675 59.89 -23.46 24.82
N GLU A 676 60.49 -24.17 25.77
CA GLU A 676 59.88 -25.35 26.39
C GLU A 676 58.64 -25.01 27.24
N PHE A 677 58.66 -23.87 27.93
CA PHE A 677 57.49 -23.37 28.66
C PHE A 677 56.34 -22.99 27.72
N ASP A 678 56.64 -22.27 26.64
CA ASP A 678 55.64 -21.85 25.65
C ASP A 678 55.08 -23.05 24.89
N ARG A 679 55.91 -24.07 24.60
CA ARG A 679 55.48 -25.34 24.01
C ARG A 679 54.52 -26.11 24.91
N ALA A 680 54.84 -26.25 26.20
CA ALA A 680 53.94 -26.92 27.16
C ALA A 680 52.60 -26.19 27.30
N MET A 681 52.61 -24.86 27.28
CA MET A 681 51.38 -24.05 27.28
C MET A 681 50.57 -24.23 25.99
N HIS A 682 51.24 -24.24 24.84
CA HIS A 682 50.60 -24.48 23.55
C HIS A 682 49.96 -25.87 23.49
N GLU A 683 50.65 -26.91 23.97
CA GLU A 683 50.13 -28.29 24.04
C GLU A 683 48.83 -28.36 24.85
N GLU A 684 48.77 -27.73 26.03
CA GLU A 684 47.56 -27.67 26.88
C GLU A 684 46.40 -26.91 26.19
N LEU A 685 46.69 -25.80 25.50
CA LEU A 685 45.69 -25.04 24.75
C LEU A 685 45.13 -25.85 23.56
N VAL A 686 45.99 -26.56 22.84
CA VAL A 686 45.61 -27.42 21.72
C VAL A 686 44.81 -28.63 22.20
N GLU A 687 45.21 -29.27 23.30
CA GLU A 687 44.49 -30.40 23.89
C GLU A 687 43.07 -30.00 24.33
N ALA A 688 42.90 -28.81 24.89
CA ALA A 688 41.58 -28.24 25.20
C ALA A 688 40.78 -27.77 23.97
N GLY A 689 41.39 -27.79 22.78
CA GLY A 689 40.78 -27.34 21.52
C GLY A 689 40.50 -25.84 21.49
N VAL A 690 41.36 -25.03 22.11
CA VAL A 690 41.21 -23.57 22.18
C VAL A 690 41.38 -22.95 20.79
N GLU A 691 40.43 -22.09 20.41
CA GLU A 691 40.43 -21.32 19.17
C GLU A 691 40.83 -19.84 19.39
N ILE A 692 40.56 -19.29 20.58
CA ILE A 692 40.89 -17.91 20.95
C ILE A 692 41.61 -17.93 22.30
N VAL A 693 42.76 -17.24 22.39
CA VAL A 693 43.50 -17.08 23.64
C VAL A 693 43.30 -15.66 24.18
N CYS A 694 42.76 -15.55 25.39
CA CYS A 694 42.59 -14.29 26.11
C CYS A 694 43.65 -14.15 27.20
N LEU A 695 44.28 -12.98 27.30
CA LEU A 695 45.34 -12.71 28.26
C LEU A 695 44.83 -11.76 29.33
N ALA A 696 44.38 -12.33 30.45
CA ALA A 696 43.77 -11.59 31.55
C ALA A 696 44.81 -11.35 32.66
N GLY A 697 45.68 -10.36 32.44
CA GLY A 697 46.78 -10.03 33.35
C GLY A 697 47.93 -11.04 33.30
N PHE A 698 48.17 -11.67 32.15
CA PHE A 698 49.27 -12.61 31.92
C PHE A 698 50.29 -11.99 30.97
N MET A 699 51.52 -11.79 31.44
CA MET A 699 52.60 -11.14 30.67
C MET A 699 53.44 -12.16 29.89
N HIS A 700 53.41 -12.10 28.55
CA HIS A 700 54.21 -12.97 27.67
C HIS A 700 54.74 -12.20 26.46
N PRO A 701 56.04 -12.17 26.11
CA PRO A 701 56.55 -11.28 25.07
C PRO A 701 56.15 -11.58 23.61
N HIS A 702 55.52 -12.73 23.31
CA HIS A 702 55.13 -13.11 21.95
C HIS A 702 53.62 -13.24 21.75
N TRP A 703 52.82 -13.34 22.83
CA TRP A 703 51.34 -13.41 22.84
C TRP A 703 50.83 -12.46 23.97
N ARG A 704 50.16 -11.32 23.68
CA ARG A 704 49.66 -10.20 24.51
C ARG A 704 48.45 -9.46 23.91
N ILE A 705 47.24 -9.81 24.31
CA ILE A 705 46.15 -8.83 24.36
C ILE A 705 46.43 -8.11 25.68
N HIS A 706 46.95 -6.88 25.64
CA HIS A 706 47.49 -6.20 26.82
C HIS A 706 46.57 -5.08 27.31
N GLY A 707 46.74 -4.69 28.58
CA GLY A 707 46.04 -3.57 29.22
C GLY A 707 46.69 -2.99 30.49
N GLU A 708 48.02 -3.09 30.70
CA GLU A 708 48.69 -2.43 31.84
C GLU A 708 50.06 -1.83 31.47
N GLY A 709 50.16 -0.49 31.41
CA GLY A 709 51.45 0.19 31.43
C GLY A 709 52.00 0.27 32.85
N VAL A 710 53.30 0.05 33.04
CA VAL A 710 53.96 0.14 34.35
C VAL A 710 53.84 1.59 34.87
N GLU A 711 53.06 1.77 35.94
CA GLU A 711 52.71 3.07 36.55
C GLU A 711 51.95 4.08 35.66
N ALA A 712 51.23 3.63 34.63
CA ALA A 712 50.49 4.51 33.71
C ALA A 712 49.48 5.44 34.42
N GLN A 713 48.85 4.98 35.51
CA GLN A 713 47.87 5.73 36.28
C GLN A 713 48.53 6.84 37.12
N ARG A 714 49.72 6.59 37.68
CA ARG A 714 50.50 7.61 38.39
C ARG A 714 50.97 8.69 37.41
N GLN A 715 51.51 8.26 36.27
CA GLN A 715 51.95 9.17 35.20
C GLN A 715 50.81 10.04 34.66
N ALA A 716 49.60 9.48 34.51
CA ALA A 716 48.43 10.24 34.09
C ALA A 716 48.05 11.34 35.12
N LEU A 717 48.09 11.02 36.42
CA LEU A 717 47.83 11.99 37.49
C LEU A 717 48.92 13.07 37.55
N GLU A 718 50.20 12.69 37.46
CA GLU A 718 51.34 13.62 37.46
C GLU A 718 51.37 14.53 36.23
N ALA A 719 50.97 14.02 35.06
CA ALA A 719 50.87 14.78 33.82
C ALA A 719 49.66 15.73 33.79
N GLY A 720 48.74 15.65 34.77
CA GLY A 720 47.56 16.50 34.84
C GLY A 720 46.54 16.27 33.71
N VAL A 721 46.54 15.10 33.07
CA VAL A 721 45.56 14.78 32.02
C VAL A 721 44.17 14.62 32.63
N ARG A 722 43.13 14.88 31.83
CA ARG A 722 41.72 14.83 32.29
C ARG A 722 41.00 13.52 31.94
N VAL A 723 41.66 12.66 31.18
CA VAL A 723 41.11 11.39 30.68
C VAL A 723 42.20 10.33 30.72
N SER A 724 41.84 9.14 31.19
CA SER A 724 42.62 7.91 31.05
C SER A 724 41.71 6.83 30.46
N GLY A 725 42.13 5.56 30.45
CA GLY A 725 41.31 4.50 29.90
C GLY A 725 42.00 3.15 29.84
N CYS A 726 41.38 2.23 29.11
CA CYS A 726 41.96 0.94 28.76
C CYS A 726 41.73 0.65 27.28
N THR A 727 42.63 -0.15 26.72
CA THR A 727 42.61 -0.57 25.32
C THR A 727 42.69 -2.09 25.30
N VAL A 728 41.90 -2.72 24.44
CA VAL A 728 41.97 -4.15 24.14
C VAL A 728 42.38 -4.29 22.69
N HIS A 729 43.48 -4.98 22.42
CA HIS A 729 44.10 -5.06 21.09
C HIS A 729 44.63 -6.47 20.82
N PHE A 730 44.88 -6.82 19.56
CA PHE A 730 45.58 -8.07 19.22
C PHE A 730 47.04 -8.02 19.69
N VAL A 731 47.64 -9.19 19.86
CA VAL A 731 49.06 -9.28 20.18
C VAL A 731 49.95 -8.98 18.99
N GLU A 732 50.98 -8.17 19.21
CA GLU A 732 52.22 -8.24 18.44
C GLU A 732 53.46 -8.33 19.35
N GLU A 733 54.65 -8.58 18.76
CA GLU A 733 55.92 -8.65 19.50
C GLU A 733 56.30 -7.29 20.12
N ASP A 734 55.94 -6.21 19.45
CA ASP A 734 56.12 -4.84 19.93
C ASP A 734 55.01 -4.44 20.92
N VAL A 735 55.39 -3.71 21.98
CA VAL A 735 54.46 -3.27 23.04
C VAL A 735 53.42 -2.32 22.46
N ASP A 736 52.13 -2.62 22.70
CA ASP A 736 50.96 -1.83 22.28
C ASP A 736 50.86 -1.54 20.77
N ALA A 737 51.57 -2.29 19.92
CA ALA A 737 51.58 -2.12 18.47
C ALA A 737 50.44 -2.84 17.75
N GLY A 738 49.82 -3.82 18.40
CA GLY A 738 48.79 -4.65 17.77
C GLY A 738 47.47 -3.93 17.55
N ALA A 739 46.68 -4.42 16.60
CA ALA A 739 45.47 -3.74 16.16
C ALA A 739 44.41 -3.62 17.27
N ILE A 740 43.96 -2.38 17.51
CA ILE A 740 43.02 -2.02 18.58
C ILE A 740 41.61 -2.52 18.26
N ILE A 741 41.06 -3.39 19.12
CA ILE A 741 39.73 -3.96 18.99
C ILE A 741 38.67 -3.06 19.66
N VAL A 742 38.90 -2.69 20.92
CA VAL A 742 38.01 -1.84 21.73
C VAL A 742 38.87 -0.91 22.58
N GLN A 743 38.43 0.33 22.76
CA GLN A 743 39.05 1.29 23.67
C GLN A 743 37.94 1.95 24.49
N GLU A 744 38.15 2.07 25.80
CA GLU A 744 37.24 2.74 26.73
C GLU A 744 37.99 3.85 27.47
N THR A 745 37.33 4.98 27.66
CA THR A 745 37.89 6.13 28.38
C THR A 745 37.21 6.31 29.73
N VAL A 746 37.97 6.76 30.73
CA VAL A 746 37.47 7.16 32.04
C VAL A 746 37.93 8.58 32.37
N PRO A 747 37.07 9.41 33.00
CA PRO A 747 37.49 10.73 33.45
C PRO A 747 38.53 10.62 34.57
N ILE A 748 39.39 11.63 34.71
CA ILE A 748 40.20 11.89 35.91
C ILE A 748 39.62 13.12 36.59
N GLU A 749 39.14 12.93 37.81
CA GLU A 749 38.47 13.96 38.63
C GLU A 749 39.45 14.69 39.53
N VAL A 750 39.07 15.90 39.93
CA VAL A 750 39.89 16.73 40.83
C VAL A 750 39.98 16.05 42.19
N GLY A 751 41.19 15.66 42.60
CA GLY A 751 41.46 14.97 43.85
C GLY A 751 41.47 13.44 43.76
N ASP A 752 41.40 12.85 42.55
CA ASP A 752 41.57 11.42 42.37
C ASP A 752 42.93 10.94 42.91
N THR A 753 42.91 9.83 43.64
CA THR A 753 44.13 9.09 44.00
C THR A 753 44.43 8.02 42.93
N VAL A 754 45.66 7.50 42.93
CA VAL A 754 46.05 6.39 42.05
C VAL A 754 45.08 5.21 42.19
N ASP A 755 44.71 4.85 43.43
CA ASP A 755 43.81 3.72 43.69
C ASP A 755 42.40 3.93 43.13
N VAL A 756 41.85 5.15 43.23
CA VAL A 756 40.53 5.49 42.68
C VAL A 756 40.55 5.42 41.15
N LEU A 757 41.62 5.92 40.53
CA LEU A 757 41.78 5.85 39.08
C LEU A 757 41.96 4.39 38.59
N VAL A 758 42.73 3.58 39.32
CA VAL A 758 42.91 2.15 39.03
C VAL A 758 41.58 1.40 39.06
N GLU A 759 40.76 1.56 40.09
CA GLU A 759 39.45 0.89 40.17
C GLU A 759 38.46 1.39 39.10
N ARG A 760 38.55 2.68 38.71
CA ARG A 760 37.74 3.22 37.61
C ARG A 760 38.13 2.61 36.26
N ILE A 761 39.43 2.52 35.97
CA ILE A 761 39.96 1.89 34.74
C ILE A 761 39.60 0.40 34.70
N LYS A 762 39.77 -0.31 35.82
CA LYS A 762 39.42 -1.73 35.95
C LYS A 762 37.93 -1.99 35.69
N THR A 763 37.06 -1.08 36.11
CA THR A 763 35.61 -1.14 35.77
C THR A 763 35.38 -0.96 34.26
N ALA A 764 36.19 -0.15 33.59
CA ALA A 764 36.16 -0.02 32.13
C ALA A 764 36.69 -1.28 31.43
N GLU A 765 37.75 -1.91 31.93
CA GLU A 765 38.27 -3.19 31.42
C GLU A 765 37.23 -4.31 31.49
N HIS A 766 36.49 -4.40 32.61
CA HIS A 766 35.42 -5.37 32.78
C HIS A 766 34.29 -5.21 31.75
N ARG A 767 34.18 -4.06 31.08
CA ARG A 767 33.26 -3.84 29.94
C ARG A 767 33.95 -4.06 28.60
N ALA A 768 35.15 -3.48 28.43
CA ALA A 768 35.91 -3.51 27.19
C ALA A 768 36.27 -4.94 26.77
N PHE A 769 36.74 -5.76 27.71
CA PHE A 769 37.35 -7.05 27.40
C PHE A 769 36.32 -8.10 26.97
N PRO A 770 35.17 -8.28 27.66
CA PRO A 770 34.10 -9.13 27.14
C PRO A 770 33.53 -8.63 25.81
N ARG A 771 33.48 -7.31 25.60
CA ARG A 771 33.00 -6.73 24.34
C ARG A 771 33.94 -7.05 23.18
N ALA A 772 35.24 -6.94 23.38
CA ALA A 772 36.26 -7.31 22.40
C ALA A 772 36.18 -8.80 22.05
N LEU A 773 36.07 -9.68 23.05
CA LEU A 773 35.90 -11.12 22.85
C LEU A 773 34.62 -11.41 22.06
N GLN A 774 33.51 -10.74 22.38
CA GLN A 774 32.26 -10.90 21.64
C GLN A 774 32.42 -10.57 20.15
N LEU A 775 33.03 -9.42 19.83
CA LEU A 775 33.24 -8.99 18.45
C LEU A 775 34.04 -10.04 17.67
N LEU A 776 35.09 -10.58 18.29
CA LEU A 776 35.94 -11.59 17.68
C LEU A 776 35.24 -12.95 17.53
N ALA A 777 34.62 -13.44 18.61
CA ALA A 777 33.98 -14.75 18.64
C ALA A 777 32.74 -14.85 17.73
N THR A 778 32.04 -13.72 17.53
CA THR A 778 30.90 -13.64 16.61
C THR A 778 31.29 -13.34 15.16
N GLY A 779 32.59 -13.21 14.86
CA GLY A 779 33.09 -12.96 13.50
C GLY A 779 32.86 -11.54 12.97
N LYS A 780 32.40 -10.61 13.82
CA LYS A 780 32.22 -9.18 13.45
C LYS A 780 33.52 -8.48 13.14
N ILE A 781 34.61 -8.98 13.73
CA ILE A 781 35.96 -8.55 13.42
C ILE A 781 36.84 -9.77 13.15
N ARG A 782 37.86 -9.57 12.31
CA ARG A 782 38.98 -10.50 12.14
C ARG A 782 40.25 -9.72 11.87
N LEU A 783 41.40 -10.33 12.17
CA LEU A 783 42.70 -9.77 11.82
C LEU A 783 42.99 -10.09 10.34
N GLY A 784 43.26 -9.06 9.54
CA GLY A 784 43.70 -9.16 8.15
C GLY A 784 45.16 -9.59 8.05
N ALA A 785 45.57 -10.01 6.85
CA ALA A 785 46.97 -10.38 6.59
C ALA A 785 47.95 -9.19 6.67
N ASP A 786 47.43 -7.96 6.68
CA ASP A 786 48.15 -6.71 6.86
C ASP A 786 48.14 -6.22 8.33
N ASN A 787 47.80 -7.10 9.27
CA ASN A 787 47.62 -6.80 10.70
C ASN A 787 46.60 -5.69 11.00
N LYS A 788 45.64 -5.44 10.09
CA LYS A 788 44.53 -4.51 10.36
C LYS A 788 43.25 -5.24 10.67
N ILE A 789 42.37 -4.59 11.44
CA ILE A 789 41.04 -5.12 11.73
C ILE A 789 40.16 -4.96 10.49
N ILE A 790 39.56 -6.07 10.08
CA ILE A 790 38.52 -6.12 9.07
C ILE A 790 37.19 -6.30 9.79
N TRP A 791 36.27 -5.36 9.56
CA TRP A 791 34.90 -5.42 10.05
C TRP A 791 34.03 -6.17 9.04
N SER A 792 33.22 -7.12 9.52
CA SER A 792 32.30 -7.92 8.71
C SER A 792 30.88 -7.33 8.66
#